data_AF-A0A8B8PRR8-F1
#
_entry.id   AF-A0A8B8PRR8-F1
#
_cell.length_a   1.000
_cell.length_b   1.000
_cell.length_c   1.000
_cell.angle_alpha   90.00
_cell.angle_beta   90.00
_cell.angle_gamma   90.00
#
_symmetry.space_group_name_H-M   'P 1'
#
loop_
_entity.id
_entity.type
_entity.pdbx_description
1 polymer ?
#
loop_
_entity_poly.entity_id
_entity_poly.type
_entity_poly.pdbx_seq_one_letter_code
_entity_poly.pdbx_strand_id
1 'polypeptide(L)'
;MPISSSLTVSKFVRQFHHSARQLSRDSRHILAIRREDASIWERRAPLAPFHVEKLTKQGVRILIQPSNRRAYPLQSYVRAGAEIKEDISEAPVILGVKQVPIDSLLPGKTYCFFSHTIKAQEANMSLLDAVLEKNIRLIDYERMVDKNDSRVVAFGKYAGVAGMINILHGIGLRLLALGHHTPFMHIGPAHNYRNAGSAKQAIRDTGYEIALGKMPRSIGPLTFVFTGSGNVSQGAQEVFSELPIEYVEPCDLKEVAEKGSTSKIYGTIVTRGDHLVRKPTAPVHANTRGNAKFIDYEEYAQHPERYYSNFSTEIAPYASVIINGVYWPPNAPRLLTIPDAKKLQQPSIGSPSLPHRLIALCDISADPGGSIEFMQDCTTIDNPFYLYDAESNTKSDSTFAGNGVLICSIDNMPTQLPLESTDMFGNLLFPYIMDIVRSDAQKPVEEEQYCGVVNSAIIASNGKLRPNYEYIQTMRQQQDDGKFKKATDTKEVLVLGAGHVSGPMVEFLCRDPKVRVTAVSSLEQEVDRLRKLPIKHDNLRTVIMDVTRKRDNLASLIDESDIVASLLPYGLHPFVAKMCIEKKKNMVTASYLSDELKELDQAARDAGITVLNEVGLDPGIDHMLAKQVIDEVSTSGGRINSFISYCCGLPTPEFANNPLGYKFGWNPLGAFAITMNSAKWKENDMVKEAKAGSLMDHAKDVGGFLRGFALEAFPNRDSLKYQGLYNLPDTKTIIRGTLRYRGFSEAIKALKMLGLLDQIQQDYLQPNNGTQLSWRQLIAEMMGHPSDISISKLKNLVHEKVGSDLRLQALIEMGIFEDEPVIKCGSLFDTTRFKIIRRYPFEAGENDLVIMRINFGIEYADLSVEEKSLNMVVYGESNGGFSAMSKTVGYPAAIATKMILEGEIQTKGMIVPLQPEVYRPILSRLKEEGIFARESDSKSCKDYIQENVVVEVLSTVVVVVADQLEDLDLVDMETVVDGDNMEIVVVVVELPIWLLQAPATTKKCVQRHVEYRRQ
;
A
#
# COMPACT_ATOMS: atom_id res chain seq x y z
N MET A 1 88.05 -26.53 -28.01
CA MET A 1 88.14 -27.27 -26.72
C MET A 1 86.73 -27.69 -26.30
N PRO A 2 86.55 -28.84 -25.61
CA PRO A 2 86.07 -30.07 -26.27
C PRO A 2 84.72 -30.63 -25.75
N ILE A 3 84.32 -31.79 -26.32
CA ILE A 3 83.42 -32.86 -25.82
C ILE A 3 81.91 -32.64 -26.10
N SER A 4 81.29 -33.23 -27.15
CA SER A 4 80.89 -34.65 -27.37
C SER A 4 79.98 -35.26 -26.29
N SER A 5 78.66 -35.34 -26.57
CA SER A 5 77.82 -36.55 -26.41
C SER A 5 76.32 -36.27 -26.67
N SER A 6 75.98 -36.01 -27.94
CA SER A 6 74.60 -36.17 -28.41
C SER A 6 74.39 -37.63 -28.79
N LEU A 7 73.70 -38.45 -27.98
CA LEU A 7 72.98 -39.65 -28.48
C LEU A 7 72.12 -40.41 -27.46
N THR A 8 72.07 -40.03 -26.18
CA THR A 8 71.29 -40.82 -25.19
C THR A 8 69.94 -40.21 -24.78
N VAL A 9 69.69 -38.91 -25.05
CA VAL A 9 68.47 -38.23 -24.58
C VAL A 9 67.26 -38.46 -25.50
N SER A 10 67.47 -38.73 -26.79
CA SER A 10 66.37 -38.90 -27.76
C SER A 10 65.63 -40.24 -27.62
N LYS A 11 66.28 -41.30 -27.10
CA LYS A 11 65.62 -42.59 -26.81
C LYS A 11 64.89 -42.57 -25.47
N PHE A 12 65.42 -41.90 -24.45
CA PHE A 12 64.77 -41.80 -23.13
C PHE A 12 63.52 -40.90 -23.15
N VAL A 13 63.53 -39.79 -23.90
CA VAL A 13 62.38 -38.88 -24.01
C VAL A 13 61.24 -39.48 -24.86
N ARG A 14 61.56 -40.31 -25.87
CA ARG A 14 60.54 -41.05 -26.62
C ARG A 14 59.95 -42.22 -25.81
N GLN A 15 60.75 -42.88 -24.97
CA GLN A 15 60.27 -44.01 -24.15
C GLN A 15 59.43 -43.54 -22.95
N PHE A 16 59.72 -42.37 -22.36
CA PHE A 16 58.85 -41.75 -21.34
C PHE A 16 57.54 -41.19 -21.93
N HIS A 17 57.58 -40.60 -23.13
CA HIS A 17 56.33 -40.17 -23.78
C HIS A 17 55.48 -41.33 -24.31
N HIS A 18 56.07 -42.49 -24.63
CA HIS A 18 55.33 -43.70 -25.00
C HIS A 18 54.78 -44.45 -23.78
N SER A 19 55.53 -44.52 -22.67
CA SER A 19 55.07 -45.15 -21.41
C SER A 19 54.05 -44.30 -20.65
N ALA A 20 54.15 -42.96 -20.67
CA ALA A 20 53.12 -42.08 -20.08
C ALA A 20 51.82 -42.05 -20.91
N ARG A 21 51.91 -42.18 -22.24
CA ARG A 21 50.73 -42.35 -23.11
C ARG A 21 50.12 -43.76 -23.05
N GLN A 22 50.87 -44.77 -22.63
CA GLN A 22 50.33 -46.13 -22.40
C GLN A 22 49.71 -46.32 -21.01
N LEU A 23 50.10 -45.52 -20.01
CA LEU A 23 49.45 -45.52 -18.69
C LEU A 23 48.14 -44.70 -18.63
N SER A 24 47.80 -43.95 -19.69
CA SER A 24 46.58 -43.11 -19.71
C SER A 24 45.35 -43.76 -20.35
N ARG A 25 45.44 -45.00 -20.83
CA ARG A 25 44.33 -45.68 -21.54
C ARG A 25 43.34 -46.40 -20.63
N ASP A 26 43.59 -46.44 -19.33
CA ASP A 26 42.78 -47.20 -18.37
C ASP A 26 42.29 -46.35 -17.19
N SER A 27 42.01 -45.05 -17.40
CA SER A 27 41.21 -44.30 -16.43
C SER A 27 39.79 -44.87 -16.45
N ARG A 28 39.41 -45.65 -15.43
CA ARG A 28 38.08 -46.29 -15.38
C ARG A 28 36.91 -45.29 -15.34
N HIS A 29 37.16 -44.02 -15.01
CA HIS A 29 36.11 -43.00 -14.85
C HIS A 29 36.53 -41.63 -15.44
N ILE A 30 35.58 -40.98 -16.13
CA ILE A 30 35.74 -39.66 -16.76
C ILE A 30 34.68 -38.72 -16.20
N LEU A 31 35.07 -37.51 -15.81
CA LEU A 31 34.19 -36.48 -15.25
C LEU A 31 34.39 -35.17 -16.00
N ALA A 32 33.33 -34.49 -16.40
CA ALA A 32 33.42 -33.15 -16.97
C ALA A 32 32.92 -32.09 -15.98
N ILE A 33 33.61 -30.95 -15.93
CA ILE A 33 33.09 -29.70 -15.37
C ILE A 33 32.72 -28.80 -16.54
N ARG A 34 31.42 -28.54 -16.69
CA ARG A 34 30.91 -27.70 -17.79
C ARG A 34 31.20 -26.22 -17.55
N ARG A 35 31.07 -25.41 -18.59
CA ARG A 35 31.19 -23.94 -18.50
C ARG A 35 30.01 -23.30 -17.77
N GLU A 36 30.27 -22.15 -17.17
CA GLU A 36 29.30 -21.32 -16.47
C GLU A 36 28.65 -20.34 -17.45
N ASP A 37 27.39 -20.56 -17.78
CA ASP A 37 26.63 -19.75 -18.76
C ASP A 37 25.23 -19.36 -18.29
N ALA A 38 24.83 -19.74 -17.07
CA ALA A 38 23.50 -19.46 -16.52
C ALA A 38 23.22 -17.96 -16.31
N SER A 39 24.24 -17.17 -15.94
CA SER A 39 24.15 -15.72 -15.86
C SER A 39 25.54 -15.08 -16.03
N ILE A 40 25.59 -13.76 -16.15
CA ILE A 40 26.86 -13.02 -16.18
C ILE A 40 27.61 -13.10 -14.85
N TRP A 41 26.88 -13.25 -13.75
CA TRP A 41 27.41 -13.28 -12.39
C TRP A 41 27.86 -14.68 -11.95
N GLU A 42 27.36 -15.74 -12.59
CA GLU A 42 27.77 -17.10 -12.28
C GLU A 42 29.21 -17.38 -12.75
N ARG A 43 30.12 -17.39 -11.79
CA ARG A 43 31.56 -17.64 -11.99
C ARG A 43 32.07 -18.78 -11.12
N ARG A 44 31.19 -19.41 -10.34
CA ARG A 44 31.53 -20.51 -9.44
C ARG A 44 31.64 -21.80 -10.21
N ALA A 45 32.52 -22.68 -9.77
CA ALA A 45 32.60 -24.04 -10.26
C ALA A 45 32.13 -25.02 -9.17
N PRO A 46 31.66 -26.23 -9.52
CA PRO A 46 31.31 -27.25 -8.53
C PRO A 46 32.54 -27.78 -7.78
N LEU A 47 33.73 -27.71 -8.39
CA LEU A 47 35.00 -28.15 -7.80
C LEU A 47 36.12 -27.14 -8.09
N ALA A 48 36.82 -26.74 -7.02
CA ALA A 48 38.05 -25.95 -7.10
C ALA A 48 39.24 -26.77 -7.66
N PRO A 49 40.32 -26.12 -8.14
CA PRO A 49 41.52 -26.81 -8.65
C PRO A 49 42.13 -27.84 -7.70
N PHE A 50 42.15 -27.58 -6.39
CA PHE A 50 42.70 -28.54 -5.43
C PHE A 50 41.84 -29.81 -5.28
N HIS A 51 40.52 -29.72 -5.49
CA HIS A 51 39.65 -30.91 -5.54
C HIS A 51 39.95 -31.73 -6.78
N VAL A 52 40.10 -31.04 -7.93
CA VAL A 52 40.48 -31.67 -9.19
C VAL A 52 41.82 -32.38 -9.07
N GLU A 53 42.81 -31.77 -8.42
CA GLU A 53 44.11 -32.40 -8.16
C GLU A 53 44.00 -33.68 -7.34
N LYS A 54 43.12 -33.71 -6.35
CA LYS A 54 42.87 -34.92 -5.55
C LYS A 54 42.23 -36.03 -6.41
N LEU A 55 41.30 -35.69 -7.29
CA LEU A 55 40.62 -36.67 -8.16
C LEU A 55 41.53 -37.21 -9.26
N THR A 56 42.36 -36.36 -9.86
CA THR A 56 43.33 -36.78 -10.89
C THR A 56 44.39 -37.71 -10.28
N LYS A 57 44.85 -37.42 -9.06
CA LYS A 57 45.71 -38.33 -8.27
C LYS A 57 45.04 -39.67 -7.94
N GLN A 58 43.72 -39.73 -7.86
CA GLN A 58 42.93 -40.95 -7.68
C GLN A 58 42.63 -41.68 -9.00
N GLY A 59 43.17 -41.20 -10.13
CA GLY A 59 43.01 -41.84 -11.44
C GLY A 59 41.73 -41.45 -12.20
N VAL A 60 41.00 -40.43 -11.74
CA VAL A 60 39.85 -39.89 -12.48
C VAL A 60 40.33 -38.92 -13.55
N ARG A 61 39.90 -39.13 -14.79
CA ARG A 61 40.21 -38.22 -15.90
C ARG A 61 39.21 -37.06 -15.90
N ILE A 62 39.69 -35.85 -15.62
CA ILE A 62 38.86 -34.66 -15.48
C ILE A 62 38.93 -33.82 -16.75
N LEU A 63 37.78 -33.58 -17.38
CA LEU A 63 37.62 -32.66 -18.50
C LEU A 63 37.09 -31.33 -17.99
N ILE A 64 37.71 -30.24 -18.41
CA ILE A 64 37.25 -28.89 -18.11
C ILE A 64 36.82 -28.24 -19.40
N GLN A 65 35.54 -27.91 -19.49
CA GLN A 65 35.07 -27.07 -20.58
C GLN A 65 35.62 -25.64 -20.40
N PRO A 66 36.24 -25.05 -21.44
CA PRO A 66 36.70 -23.67 -21.41
C PRO A 66 35.60 -22.70 -21.00
N SER A 67 35.95 -21.76 -20.12
CA SER A 67 35.07 -20.68 -19.64
C SER A 67 35.92 -19.46 -19.32
N ASN A 68 35.57 -18.32 -19.92
CA ASN A 68 36.21 -17.03 -19.62
C ASN A 68 35.60 -16.33 -18.39
N ARG A 69 34.52 -16.89 -17.83
CA ARG A 69 33.82 -16.33 -16.66
C ARG A 69 34.31 -16.92 -15.34
N ARG A 70 34.71 -18.19 -15.35
CA ARG A 70 35.10 -18.96 -14.15
C ARG A 70 36.12 -18.20 -13.31
N ALA A 71 35.87 -18.13 -12.00
CA ALA A 71 36.70 -17.37 -11.07
C ALA A 71 38.14 -17.93 -10.97
N TYR A 72 38.28 -19.26 -10.99
CA TYR A 72 39.58 -19.90 -11.09
C TYR A 72 40.06 -19.92 -12.55
N PRO A 73 41.27 -19.39 -12.85
CA PRO A 73 41.82 -19.44 -14.19
C PRO A 73 41.97 -20.88 -14.71
N LEU A 74 41.75 -21.10 -16.00
CA LEU A 74 41.89 -22.41 -16.65
C LEU A 74 43.25 -23.06 -16.39
N GLN A 75 44.32 -22.27 -16.35
CA GLN A 75 45.66 -22.77 -16.09
C GLN A 75 45.80 -23.44 -14.71
N SER A 76 45.02 -23.00 -13.72
CA SER A 76 45.01 -23.62 -12.39
C SER A 76 44.45 -25.05 -12.44
N TYR A 77 43.44 -25.29 -13.28
CA TYR A 77 42.91 -26.64 -13.50
C TYR A 77 43.88 -27.54 -14.28
N VAL A 78 44.59 -27.00 -15.27
CA VAL A 78 45.63 -27.75 -15.99
C VAL A 78 46.75 -28.19 -15.05
N ARG A 79 47.20 -27.28 -14.17
CA ARG A 79 48.20 -27.62 -13.14
C ARG A 79 47.72 -28.69 -12.16
N ALA A 80 46.41 -28.73 -11.90
CA ALA A 80 45.76 -29.78 -11.11
C ALA A 80 45.59 -31.11 -11.88
N GLY A 81 46.04 -31.20 -13.14
CA GLY A 81 46.01 -32.42 -13.94
C GLY A 81 44.75 -32.62 -14.78
N ALA A 82 43.90 -31.59 -14.94
CA ALA A 82 42.74 -31.69 -15.82
C ALA A 82 43.07 -31.38 -17.29
N GLU A 83 42.25 -31.93 -18.20
CA GLU A 83 42.33 -31.71 -19.63
C GLU A 83 41.32 -30.64 -20.07
N ILE A 84 41.78 -29.61 -20.78
CA ILE A 84 40.87 -28.61 -21.36
C ILE A 84 40.27 -29.17 -22.63
N LYS A 85 38.94 -29.26 -22.71
CA LYS A 85 38.23 -29.79 -23.87
C LYS A 85 36.90 -29.08 -24.06
N GLU A 86 36.66 -28.54 -25.26
CA GLU A 86 35.37 -27.91 -25.60
C GLU A 86 34.26 -28.95 -25.69
N ASP A 87 34.54 -30.03 -26.43
CA ASP A 87 33.66 -31.18 -26.51
C ASP A 87 33.87 -32.09 -25.30
N ILE A 88 32.88 -32.09 -24.41
CA ILE A 88 32.82 -32.90 -23.19
C ILE A 88 31.96 -34.16 -23.35
N SER A 89 31.53 -34.49 -24.57
CA SER A 89 30.62 -35.63 -24.84
C SER A 89 31.21 -36.99 -24.46
N GLU A 90 32.52 -37.13 -24.32
CA GLU A 90 33.14 -38.37 -23.85
C GLU A 90 32.90 -38.64 -22.36
N ALA A 91 32.59 -37.63 -21.55
CA ALA A 91 32.34 -37.80 -20.11
C ALA A 91 30.94 -38.41 -19.86
N PRO A 92 30.81 -39.49 -19.07
CA PRO A 92 29.51 -39.98 -18.62
C PRO A 92 28.84 -39.04 -17.62
N VAL A 93 29.64 -38.37 -16.78
CA VAL A 93 29.18 -37.51 -15.70
C VAL A 93 29.60 -36.05 -15.96
N ILE A 94 28.65 -35.14 -15.84
CA ILE A 94 28.83 -33.70 -16.09
C ILE A 94 28.37 -32.91 -14.86
N LEU A 95 29.30 -32.16 -14.25
CA LEU A 95 29.01 -31.30 -13.12
C LEU A 95 28.83 -29.86 -13.58
N GLY A 96 27.76 -29.23 -13.12
CA GLY A 96 27.55 -27.78 -13.14
C GLY A 96 27.19 -27.26 -11.75
N VAL A 97 27.09 -25.94 -11.60
CA VAL A 97 26.51 -25.33 -10.40
C VAL A 97 25.01 -25.09 -10.61
N LYS A 98 24.66 -24.38 -11.68
CA LYS A 98 23.30 -24.04 -12.08
C LYS A 98 22.83 -24.86 -13.29
N GLN A 99 21.55 -24.75 -13.60
CA GLN A 99 20.89 -25.40 -14.72
C GLN A 99 21.59 -25.15 -16.06
N VAL A 100 21.45 -26.11 -16.96
CA VAL A 100 22.06 -26.14 -18.28
C VAL A 100 21.02 -25.66 -19.31
N PRO A 101 21.38 -24.81 -20.28
CA PRO A 101 20.49 -24.52 -21.41
C PRO A 101 20.03 -25.81 -22.08
N ILE A 102 18.74 -25.91 -22.39
CA ILE A 102 18.11 -27.15 -22.89
C ILE A 102 18.83 -27.69 -24.13
N ASP A 103 19.20 -26.79 -25.06
CA ASP A 103 19.90 -27.14 -26.30
C ASP A 103 21.32 -27.67 -26.07
N SER A 104 21.90 -27.41 -24.90
CA SER A 104 23.23 -27.87 -24.51
C SER A 104 23.22 -29.18 -23.70
N LEU A 105 22.04 -29.74 -23.42
CA LEU A 105 21.90 -31.02 -22.74
C LEU A 105 22.29 -32.19 -23.67
N LEU A 106 23.30 -32.94 -23.25
CA LEU A 106 23.77 -34.14 -23.95
C LEU A 106 22.97 -35.38 -23.50
N PRO A 107 22.45 -36.18 -24.44
CA PRO A 107 21.63 -37.35 -24.11
C PRO A 107 22.43 -38.49 -23.48
N GLY A 108 21.78 -39.27 -22.61
CA GLY A 108 22.36 -40.46 -21.98
C GLY A 108 23.51 -40.15 -21.02
N LYS A 109 23.50 -38.99 -20.38
CA LYS A 109 24.53 -38.53 -19.42
C LYS A 109 23.97 -38.40 -18.01
N THR A 110 24.85 -38.44 -17.02
CA THR A 110 24.54 -38.06 -15.64
C THR A 110 24.91 -36.61 -15.42
N TYR A 111 23.93 -35.78 -15.03
CA TYR A 111 24.13 -34.37 -14.71
C TYR A 111 23.94 -34.12 -13.21
N CYS A 112 24.85 -33.34 -12.62
CA CYS A 112 24.69 -32.79 -11.26
C CYS A 112 24.64 -31.26 -11.30
N PHE A 113 23.53 -30.66 -10.87
CA PHE A 113 23.39 -29.21 -10.68
C PHE A 113 22.14 -28.88 -9.85
N PHE A 114 22.01 -27.62 -9.40
CA PHE A 114 20.75 -27.10 -8.82
C PHE A 114 19.70 -26.98 -9.91
N SER A 115 18.78 -27.96 -9.99
CA SER A 115 17.81 -28.01 -11.08
C SER A 115 16.57 -27.17 -10.81
N HIS A 116 16.27 -26.93 -9.53
CA HIS A 116 15.07 -26.23 -9.09
C HIS A 116 13.76 -26.88 -9.63
N THR A 117 13.79 -28.18 -9.96
CA THR A 117 12.64 -28.93 -10.50
C THR A 117 11.73 -29.54 -9.43
N ILE A 118 12.26 -29.82 -8.24
CA ILE A 118 11.54 -30.53 -7.15
C ILE A 118 10.32 -29.78 -6.62
N LYS A 119 10.26 -28.46 -6.82
CA LYS A 119 9.16 -27.58 -6.44
C LYS A 119 8.02 -27.56 -7.48
N ALA A 120 8.17 -28.29 -8.60
CA ALA A 120 7.20 -28.34 -9.69
C ALA A 120 6.77 -26.95 -10.20
N GLN A 121 7.71 -26.00 -10.26
CA GLN A 121 7.47 -24.65 -10.76
C GLN A 121 7.59 -24.60 -12.28
N GLU A 122 6.66 -23.91 -12.95
CA GLU A 122 6.52 -23.86 -14.41
C GLU A 122 7.84 -23.54 -15.14
N ALA A 123 8.62 -22.59 -14.60
CA ALA A 123 9.88 -22.13 -15.20
C ALA A 123 10.92 -23.23 -15.45
N ASN A 124 10.92 -24.32 -14.66
CA ASN A 124 11.92 -25.39 -14.76
C ASN A 124 11.35 -26.70 -15.33
N MET A 125 10.08 -26.74 -15.72
CA MET A 125 9.46 -27.99 -16.21
C MET A 125 9.93 -28.37 -17.61
N SER A 126 10.18 -27.40 -18.50
CA SER A 126 10.76 -27.67 -19.83
C SER A 126 12.15 -28.30 -19.73
N LEU A 127 12.94 -27.92 -18.73
CA LEU A 127 14.23 -28.54 -18.42
C LEU A 127 14.04 -30.00 -17.97
N LEU A 128 13.09 -30.26 -17.09
CA LEU A 128 12.79 -31.61 -16.61
C LEU A 128 12.29 -32.51 -17.76
N ASP A 129 11.42 -31.99 -18.64
CA ASP A 129 10.93 -32.71 -19.81
C ASP A 129 12.09 -33.09 -20.75
N ALA A 130 13.00 -32.14 -21.02
CA ALA A 130 14.20 -32.41 -21.81
C ALA A 130 15.14 -33.43 -21.12
N VAL A 131 15.25 -33.40 -19.79
CA VAL A 131 16.01 -34.40 -19.01
C VAL A 131 15.42 -35.80 -19.19
N LEU A 132 14.10 -35.94 -19.13
CA LEU A 132 13.41 -37.21 -19.34
C LEU A 132 13.54 -37.70 -20.78
N GLU A 133 13.28 -36.83 -21.76
CA GLU A 133 13.36 -37.15 -23.20
C GLU A 133 14.78 -37.59 -23.62
N LYS A 134 15.79 -36.87 -23.16
CA LYS A 134 17.21 -37.15 -23.47
C LYS A 134 17.78 -38.29 -22.63
N ASN A 135 16.97 -38.97 -21.82
CA ASN A 135 17.39 -40.05 -20.94
C ASN A 135 18.58 -39.64 -20.04
N ILE A 136 18.48 -38.47 -19.41
CA ILE A 136 19.50 -37.94 -18.51
C ILE A 136 19.22 -38.43 -17.09
N ARG A 137 20.27 -38.89 -16.40
CA ARG A 137 20.22 -39.09 -14.94
C ARG A 137 20.49 -37.77 -14.25
N LEU A 138 19.50 -37.19 -13.61
CA LEU A 138 19.59 -35.89 -12.95
C LEU A 138 19.77 -36.06 -11.44
N ILE A 139 20.92 -35.62 -10.92
CA ILE A 139 21.20 -35.52 -9.49
C ILE A 139 21.07 -34.05 -9.08
N ASP A 140 20.13 -33.74 -8.19
CA ASP A 140 19.95 -32.38 -7.69
C ASP A 140 20.65 -32.20 -6.33
N TYR A 141 21.60 -31.27 -6.27
CA TYR A 141 22.31 -30.93 -5.03
C TYR A 141 21.36 -30.48 -3.91
N GLU A 142 20.18 -29.94 -4.23
CA GLU A 142 19.17 -29.53 -3.25
C GLU A 142 18.61 -30.72 -2.45
N ARG A 143 18.66 -31.93 -3.02
CA ARG A 143 18.18 -33.18 -2.41
C ARG A 143 19.28 -34.06 -1.86
N MET A 144 20.53 -33.58 -1.83
CA MET A 144 21.60 -34.21 -1.06
C MET A 144 21.40 -33.89 0.43
N VAL A 145 20.70 -34.79 1.11
CA VAL A 145 20.35 -34.69 2.54
C VAL A 145 20.92 -35.87 3.33
N ASP A 146 21.21 -35.65 4.61
CA ASP A 146 21.61 -36.70 5.54
C ASP A 146 20.42 -37.50 6.09
N LYS A 147 20.67 -38.35 7.09
CA LYS A 147 19.65 -39.21 7.71
C LYS A 147 18.57 -38.42 8.48
N ASN A 148 18.85 -37.16 8.83
CA ASN A 148 17.95 -36.27 9.54
C ASN A 148 17.27 -35.28 8.57
N ASP A 149 17.27 -35.57 7.26
CA ASP A 149 16.78 -34.70 6.17
C ASP A 149 17.49 -33.33 6.12
N SER A 150 18.68 -33.21 6.72
CA SER A 150 19.46 -31.98 6.72
C SER A 150 20.35 -31.92 5.48
N ARG A 151 20.27 -30.80 4.75
CA ARG A 151 21.01 -30.61 3.50
C ARG A 151 22.51 -30.54 3.74
N VAL A 152 23.26 -31.39 3.04
CA VAL A 152 24.73 -31.50 3.21
C VAL A 152 25.54 -30.69 2.20
N VAL A 153 24.96 -30.36 1.03
CA VAL A 153 25.63 -29.59 -0.04
C VAL A 153 24.83 -28.32 -0.35
N ALA A 154 25.32 -27.17 0.12
CA ALA A 154 24.66 -25.88 -0.03
C ALA A 154 25.63 -24.70 -0.04
N PHE A 155 25.22 -23.56 -0.60
CA PHE A 155 25.99 -22.31 -0.56
C PHE A 155 25.66 -21.39 0.64
N GLY A 156 24.84 -21.85 1.59
CA GLY A 156 24.22 -20.99 2.61
C GLY A 156 25.18 -20.08 3.35
N LYS A 157 26.37 -20.57 3.73
CA LYS A 157 27.35 -19.77 4.46
C LYS A 157 27.80 -18.52 3.69
N TYR A 158 28.17 -18.67 2.42
CA TYR A 158 28.61 -17.54 1.61
C TYR A 158 27.46 -16.67 1.10
N ALA A 159 26.22 -17.18 1.09
CA ALA A 159 25.04 -16.32 0.95
C ALA A 159 24.94 -15.34 2.14
N GLY A 160 25.14 -15.84 3.36
CA GLY A 160 25.21 -15.04 4.59
C GLY A 160 26.31 -13.96 4.54
N VAL A 161 27.53 -14.36 4.18
CA VAL A 161 28.69 -13.45 4.07
C VAL A 161 28.41 -12.34 3.06
N ALA A 162 27.99 -12.67 1.84
CA ALA A 162 27.70 -11.68 0.80
C ALA A 162 26.50 -10.79 1.17
N GLY A 163 25.43 -11.37 1.73
CA GLY A 163 24.25 -10.64 2.17
C GLY A 163 24.55 -9.63 3.26
N MET A 164 25.41 -9.98 4.22
CA MET A 164 25.85 -9.06 5.26
C MET A 164 26.72 -7.92 4.70
N ILE A 165 27.64 -8.20 3.78
CA ILE A 165 28.46 -7.15 3.14
C ILE A 165 27.55 -6.18 2.38
N ASN A 166 26.59 -6.70 1.60
CA ASN A 166 25.68 -5.86 0.81
C ASN A 166 24.76 -5.01 1.68
N ILE A 167 24.16 -5.56 2.74
CA ILE A 167 23.28 -4.73 3.58
C ILE A 167 24.06 -3.65 4.33
N LEU A 168 25.31 -3.90 4.75
CA LEU A 168 26.17 -2.89 5.35
C LEU A 168 26.47 -1.75 4.35
N HIS A 169 26.76 -2.10 3.09
CA HIS A 169 26.87 -1.12 2.00
C HIS A 169 25.57 -0.33 1.81
N GLY A 170 24.42 -1.02 1.74
CA GLY A 170 23.10 -0.42 1.57
C GLY A 170 22.71 0.53 2.71
N ILE A 171 23.05 0.18 3.95
CA ILE A 171 22.85 1.05 5.13
C ILE A 171 23.65 2.35 4.97
N GLY A 172 24.89 2.28 4.47
CA GLY A 172 25.66 3.48 4.13
C GLY A 172 24.89 4.40 3.18
N LEU A 173 24.44 3.85 2.04
CA LEU A 173 23.67 4.61 1.05
C LEU A 173 22.36 5.18 1.62
N ARG A 174 21.61 4.38 2.39
CA ARG A 174 20.34 4.78 3.00
C ARG A 174 20.54 5.89 4.01
N LEU A 175 21.52 5.78 4.89
CA LEU A 175 21.80 6.81 5.89
C LEU A 175 22.29 8.11 5.25
N LEU A 176 23.11 8.03 4.19
CA LEU A 176 23.50 9.22 3.44
C LEU A 176 22.29 9.91 2.81
N ALA A 177 21.39 9.15 2.18
CA ALA A 177 20.19 9.69 1.57
C ALA A 177 19.23 10.31 2.60
N LEU A 178 19.29 9.88 3.86
CA LEU A 178 18.59 10.47 5.01
C LEU A 178 19.37 11.65 5.65
N GLY A 179 20.49 12.07 5.07
CA GLY A 179 21.27 13.22 5.53
C GLY A 179 22.33 12.90 6.60
N HIS A 180 22.68 11.63 6.81
CA HIS A 180 23.69 11.21 7.77
C HIS A 180 24.96 10.69 7.11
N HIS A 181 26.10 11.33 7.38
CA HIS A 181 27.40 10.77 7.08
C HIS A 181 27.79 9.75 8.16
N THR A 182 28.06 8.50 7.76
CA THR A 182 28.43 7.43 8.68
C THR A 182 29.60 6.59 8.15
N PRO A 183 30.38 5.92 9.02
CA PRO A 183 31.46 5.02 8.61
C PRO A 183 31.06 3.90 7.63
N PHE A 184 29.77 3.53 7.55
CA PHE A 184 29.28 2.54 6.59
C PHE A 184 29.42 2.99 5.12
N MET A 185 29.56 4.31 4.87
CA MET A 185 29.73 4.87 3.53
C MET A 185 30.94 4.34 2.76
N HIS A 186 31.93 3.80 3.46
CA HIS A 186 33.17 3.31 2.86
C HIS A 186 33.15 1.81 2.54
N ILE A 187 32.07 1.11 2.88
CA ILE A 187 31.88 -0.30 2.52
C ILE A 187 31.31 -0.35 1.11
N GLY A 188 32.04 -0.98 0.18
CA GLY A 188 31.54 -1.31 -1.16
C GLY A 188 30.64 -2.56 -1.18
N PRO A 189 29.92 -2.81 -2.30
CA PRO A 189 29.12 -4.02 -2.48
C PRO A 189 30.01 -5.27 -2.56
N ALA A 190 29.46 -6.45 -2.25
CA ALA A 190 30.24 -7.67 -2.06
C ALA A 190 31.09 -8.06 -3.29
N HIS A 191 30.58 -7.85 -4.50
CA HIS A 191 31.27 -8.18 -5.74
C HIS A 191 32.44 -7.24 -6.10
N ASN A 192 32.58 -6.10 -5.42
CA ASN A 192 33.72 -5.19 -5.60
C ASN A 192 34.99 -5.69 -4.89
N TYR A 193 34.84 -6.61 -3.93
CA TYR A 193 35.98 -7.18 -3.24
C TYR A 193 36.52 -8.41 -3.99
N ARG A 194 37.85 -8.53 -4.00
CA ARG A 194 38.52 -9.70 -4.60
C ARG A 194 38.17 -11.00 -3.86
N ASN A 195 37.99 -10.92 -2.55
CA ASN A 195 37.71 -12.02 -1.63
C ASN A 195 37.06 -11.49 -0.35
N ALA A 196 36.46 -12.38 0.43
CA ALA A 196 35.80 -12.07 1.69
C ALA A 196 36.76 -11.44 2.71
N GLY A 197 38.04 -11.80 2.69
CA GLY A 197 39.05 -11.21 3.58
C GLY A 197 39.24 -9.70 3.35
N SER A 198 39.23 -9.26 2.10
CA SER A 198 39.33 -7.84 1.73
C SER A 198 38.07 -7.07 2.16
N ALA A 199 36.90 -7.68 2.02
CA ALA A 199 35.64 -7.09 2.50
C ALA A 199 35.63 -6.93 4.03
N LYS A 200 36.04 -7.98 4.75
CA LYS A 200 36.17 -7.96 6.21
C LYS A 200 37.15 -6.89 6.69
N GLN A 201 38.25 -6.66 5.98
CA GLN A 201 39.18 -5.58 6.34
C GLN A 201 38.50 -4.21 6.25
N ALA A 202 37.76 -3.92 5.17
CA ALA A 202 37.03 -2.66 5.04
C ALA A 202 35.98 -2.48 6.15
N ILE A 203 35.28 -3.57 6.50
CA ILE A 203 34.29 -3.57 7.59
C ILE A 203 34.96 -3.37 8.96
N ARG A 204 36.16 -3.94 9.16
CA ARG A 204 36.96 -3.74 10.37
C ARG A 204 37.42 -2.29 10.51
N ASP A 205 37.82 -1.66 9.40
CA ASP A 205 38.17 -0.24 9.36
C ASP A 205 36.96 0.64 9.75
N THR A 206 35.78 0.35 9.18
CA THR A 206 34.50 0.94 9.61
C THR A 206 34.25 0.70 11.11
N GLY A 207 34.52 -0.51 11.61
CA GLY A 207 34.38 -0.87 13.02
C GLY A 207 35.25 -0.03 13.96
N TYR A 208 36.51 0.23 13.58
CA TYR A 208 37.39 1.12 14.35
C TYR A 208 36.83 2.54 14.43
N GLU A 209 36.27 3.08 13.34
CA GLU A 209 35.65 4.40 13.34
C GLU A 209 34.43 4.49 14.25
N ILE A 210 33.59 3.45 14.26
CA ILE A 210 32.44 3.35 15.17
C ILE A 210 32.91 3.30 16.63
N ALA A 211 33.93 2.50 16.95
CA ALA A 211 34.48 2.38 18.30
C ALA A 211 35.06 3.72 18.82
N LEU A 212 35.60 4.54 17.92
CA LEU A 212 36.06 5.91 18.22
C LEU A 212 34.92 6.94 18.37
N GLY A 213 33.66 6.51 18.27
CA GLY A 213 32.49 7.36 18.45
C GLY A 213 32.14 8.23 17.24
N LYS A 214 32.59 7.86 16.03
CA LYS A 214 32.29 8.61 14.79
C LYS A 214 30.88 8.39 14.24
N MET A 215 30.01 7.68 14.96
CA MET A 215 28.59 7.57 14.62
C MET A 215 27.80 8.80 15.09
N PRO A 216 26.94 9.39 14.23
CA PRO A 216 26.04 10.47 14.64
C PRO A 216 25.11 10.05 15.77
N ARG A 217 25.02 10.87 16.82
CA ARG A 217 24.12 10.60 17.97
C ARG A 217 22.65 10.55 17.57
N SER A 218 22.26 11.25 16.50
CA SER A 218 20.90 11.30 15.97
C SER A 218 20.35 9.95 15.50
N ILE A 219 21.23 8.99 15.16
CA ILE A 219 20.86 7.65 14.72
C ILE A 219 20.52 6.75 15.91
N GLY A 220 21.06 7.06 17.10
CA GLY A 220 20.97 6.20 18.27
C GLY A 220 21.72 4.88 18.11
N PRO A 221 21.52 3.93 19.05
CA PRO A 221 22.16 2.62 19.03
C PRO A 221 21.60 1.75 17.91
N LEU A 222 22.48 1.18 17.08
CA LEU A 222 22.08 0.26 16.02
C LEU A 222 21.93 -1.16 16.56
N THR A 223 20.79 -1.77 16.29
CA THR A 223 20.44 -3.15 16.66
C THR A 223 20.22 -4.01 15.42
N PHE A 224 21.00 -5.09 15.29
CA PHE A 224 20.92 -6.06 14.20
C PHE A 224 20.24 -7.34 14.71
N VAL A 225 19.17 -7.74 14.04
CA VAL A 225 18.41 -8.96 14.35
C VAL A 225 18.70 -10.02 13.30
N PHE A 226 19.31 -11.12 13.69
CA PHE A 226 19.56 -12.28 12.82
C PHE A 226 18.48 -13.34 13.07
N THR A 227 17.76 -13.76 12.02
CA THR A 227 16.77 -14.82 12.16
C THR A 227 17.39 -16.19 11.84
N GLY A 228 17.14 -17.16 12.71
CA GLY A 228 17.64 -18.52 12.58
C GLY A 228 19.12 -18.71 12.98
N SER A 229 19.50 -19.97 13.15
CA SER A 229 20.84 -20.39 13.58
C SER A 229 21.62 -21.18 12.52
N GLY A 230 21.10 -21.26 11.29
CA GLY A 230 21.69 -22.02 10.20
C GLY A 230 22.91 -21.36 9.54
N ASN A 231 23.43 -22.02 8.51
CA ASN A 231 24.64 -21.58 7.78
C ASN A 231 24.59 -20.13 7.28
N VAL A 232 23.42 -19.67 6.82
CA VAL A 232 23.23 -18.29 6.35
C VAL A 232 23.45 -17.29 7.49
N SER A 233 22.77 -17.50 8.62
CA SER A 233 22.91 -16.65 9.81
C SER A 233 24.35 -16.66 10.33
N GLN A 234 24.99 -17.83 10.43
CA GLN A 234 26.38 -17.95 10.85
C GLN A 234 27.35 -17.22 9.90
N GLY A 235 27.13 -17.31 8.59
CA GLY A 235 27.94 -16.59 7.59
C GLY A 235 27.79 -15.06 7.70
N ALA A 236 26.58 -14.58 7.96
CA ALA A 236 26.34 -13.15 8.20
C ALA A 236 27.00 -12.69 9.51
N GLN A 237 26.89 -13.48 10.57
CA GLN A 237 27.52 -13.21 11.87
C GLN A 237 29.06 -13.17 11.79
N GLU A 238 29.67 -13.99 10.94
CA GLU A 238 31.13 -14.01 10.71
C GLU A 238 31.65 -12.70 10.11
N VAL A 239 30.82 -12.00 9.33
CA VAL A 239 31.14 -10.66 8.81
C VAL A 239 30.82 -9.61 9.87
N PHE A 240 29.69 -9.76 10.56
CA PHE A 240 29.26 -8.84 11.61
C PHE A 240 30.26 -8.76 12.78
N SER A 241 30.96 -9.85 13.11
CA SER A 241 31.99 -9.90 14.16
C SER A 241 33.22 -9.01 13.91
N GLU A 242 33.36 -8.44 12.71
CA GLU A 242 34.43 -7.48 12.41
C GLU A 242 34.10 -6.06 12.91
N LEU A 243 32.86 -5.81 13.33
CA LEU A 243 32.41 -4.54 13.93
C LEU A 243 32.57 -4.58 15.47
N PRO A 244 32.54 -3.42 16.17
CA PRO A 244 32.59 -3.36 17.64
C PRO A 244 31.26 -3.81 18.24
N ILE A 245 31.02 -5.12 18.26
CA ILE A 245 29.72 -5.69 18.57
C ILE A 245 29.52 -6.07 20.04
N GLU A 246 28.26 -6.06 20.47
CA GLU A 246 27.80 -6.64 21.73
C GLU A 246 26.55 -7.49 21.45
N TYR A 247 26.63 -8.79 21.72
CA TYR A 247 25.47 -9.68 21.57
C TYR A 247 24.57 -9.60 22.80
N VAL A 248 23.27 -9.51 22.57
CA VAL A 248 22.23 -9.42 23.62
C VAL A 248 21.10 -10.40 23.35
N GLU A 249 20.46 -10.86 24.43
CA GLU A 249 19.31 -11.74 24.31
C GLU A 249 18.10 -10.98 23.72
N PRO A 250 17.17 -11.67 23.02
CA PRO A 250 16.02 -11.01 22.41
C PRO A 250 15.17 -10.18 23.38
N CYS A 251 15.11 -10.56 24.67
CA CYS A 251 14.38 -9.82 25.69
C CYS A 251 15.03 -8.47 26.06
N ASP A 252 16.33 -8.33 25.86
CA ASP A 252 17.10 -7.13 26.23
C ASP A 252 17.16 -6.11 25.07
N LEU A 253 16.66 -6.49 23.89
CA LEU A 253 16.70 -5.69 22.67
C LEU A 253 16.05 -4.32 22.86
N LYS A 254 14.96 -4.24 23.64
CA LYS A 254 14.28 -2.99 23.97
C LYS A 254 15.17 -2.04 24.76
N GLU A 255 15.79 -2.53 25.83
CA GLU A 255 16.62 -1.70 26.70
C GLU A 255 17.81 -1.13 25.94
N VAL A 256 18.45 -1.99 25.14
CA VAL A 256 19.60 -1.64 24.31
C VAL A 256 19.22 -0.66 23.20
N ALA A 257 18.05 -0.84 22.59
CA ALA A 257 17.54 0.07 21.57
C ALA A 257 17.34 1.51 22.09
N GLU A 258 16.99 1.66 23.37
CA GLU A 258 16.71 2.93 24.03
C GLU A 258 17.95 3.55 24.68
N LYS A 259 18.83 2.74 25.29
CA LYS A 259 19.91 3.20 26.17
C LYS A 259 21.31 2.73 25.77
N GLY A 260 21.44 1.98 24.68
CA GLY A 260 22.72 1.48 24.20
C GLY A 260 23.73 2.58 23.88
N SER A 261 25.00 2.19 23.75
CA SER A 261 26.06 3.09 23.28
C SER A 261 26.03 3.22 21.75
N THR A 262 26.35 4.41 21.23
CA THR A 262 26.58 4.62 19.79
C THR A 262 28.00 4.26 19.34
N SER A 263 28.89 3.91 20.26
CA SER A 263 30.25 3.42 19.95
C SER A 263 30.33 1.91 19.75
N LYS A 264 29.20 1.22 19.85
CA LYS A 264 29.05 -0.22 19.62
C LYS A 264 27.86 -0.50 18.73
N ILE A 265 27.80 -1.71 18.20
CA ILE A 265 26.64 -2.23 17.48
C ILE A 265 26.11 -3.44 18.23
N TYR A 266 24.80 -3.53 18.38
CA TYR A 266 24.18 -4.62 19.12
C TYR A 266 23.65 -5.68 18.18
N GLY A 267 23.94 -6.94 18.47
CA GLY A 267 23.45 -8.09 17.71
C GLY A 267 22.53 -8.97 18.56
N THR A 268 21.48 -9.51 17.97
CA THR A 268 20.67 -10.55 18.61
C THR A 268 20.36 -11.67 17.62
N ILE A 269 20.34 -12.90 18.10
CA ILE A 269 20.01 -14.09 17.31
C ILE A 269 18.64 -14.57 17.75
N VAL A 270 17.69 -14.55 16.83
CA VAL A 270 16.30 -14.90 17.08
C VAL A 270 16.03 -16.29 16.53
N THR A 271 15.76 -17.22 17.43
CA THR A 271 15.37 -18.60 17.14
C THR A 271 13.86 -18.76 17.18
N ARG A 272 13.36 -19.90 16.69
CA ARG A 272 11.93 -20.23 16.74
C ARG A 272 11.34 -20.13 18.15
N GLY A 273 12.12 -20.45 19.18
CA GLY A 273 11.69 -20.38 20.58
C GLY A 273 11.42 -18.96 21.09
N ASP A 274 12.03 -17.96 20.46
CA ASP A 274 11.95 -16.57 20.88
C ASP A 274 10.69 -15.89 20.32
N HIS A 275 10.27 -16.29 19.11
CA HIS A 275 9.24 -15.59 18.36
C HIS A 275 7.99 -16.40 18.01
N LEU A 276 7.95 -17.72 18.26
CA LEU A 276 6.77 -18.55 18.03
C LEU A 276 6.02 -18.79 19.33
N VAL A 277 4.70 -18.60 19.29
CA VAL A 277 3.80 -18.79 20.43
C VAL A 277 2.66 -19.69 20.01
N ARG A 278 2.36 -20.69 20.85
CA ARG A 278 1.25 -21.62 20.61
C ARG A 278 -0.08 -20.91 20.87
N LYS A 279 -1.05 -21.08 19.96
CA LYS A 279 -2.41 -20.54 20.12
C LYS A 279 -3.13 -21.25 21.29
N PRO A 280 -3.95 -20.54 22.08
CA PRO A 280 -4.71 -21.16 23.17
C PRO A 280 -5.67 -22.24 22.65
N THR A 281 -5.80 -23.36 23.36
CA THR A 281 -6.67 -24.49 22.97
C THR A 281 -8.11 -24.40 23.48
N ALA A 282 -8.51 -23.30 24.15
CA ALA A 282 -9.87 -23.01 24.62
C ALA A 282 -10.01 -21.51 24.97
N PRO A 283 -11.23 -20.93 25.07
CA PRO A 283 -11.42 -19.56 25.55
C PRO A 283 -11.06 -19.49 27.04
N VAL A 284 -9.84 -19.03 27.34
CA VAL A 284 -9.39 -18.80 28.71
C VAL A 284 -9.95 -17.47 29.19
N HIS A 285 -10.64 -17.49 30.34
CA HIS A 285 -11.10 -16.30 31.03
C HIS A 285 -9.96 -15.28 31.22
N ALA A 286 -10.29 -14.00 31.03
CA ALA A 286 -9.38 -12.86 30.89
C ALA A 286 -8.58 -12.50 32.16
N ASN A 287 -7.84 -13.44 32.76
CA ASN A 287 -7.12 -13.19 34.01
C ASN A 287 -5.82 -14.01 34.17
N THR A 288 -5.40 -14.83 33.18
CA THR A 288 -4.15 -15.60 33.25
C THR A 288 -3.15 -15.08 32.21
N ARG A 289 -2.18 -14.25 32.65
CA ARG A 289 -1.02 -13.88 31.84
C ARG A 289 -0.07 -15.08 31.74
N GLY A 290 -0.18 -15.86 30.66
CA GLY A 290 0.76 -16.94 30.41
C GLY A 290 0.41 -17.73 29.15
N ASN A 291 0.67 -17.15 27.97
CA ASN A 291 0.80 -17.98 26.77
C ASN A 291 2.05 -18.86 26.95
N ALA A 292 1.91 -20.17 26.78
CA ALA A 292 3.06 -21.06 26.80
C ALA A 292 4.00 -20.74 25.62
N LYS A 293 5.26 -20.36 25.93
CA LYS A 293 6.34 -20.24 24.93
C LYS A 293 6.49 -21.56 24.17
N PHE A 294 6.96 -21.51 22.93
CA PHE A 294 7.23 -22.66 22.07
C PHE A 294 7.81 -23.87 22.84
N ILE A 295 7.09 -25.00 22.86
CA ILE A 295 7.47 -26.18 23.66
C ILE A 295 8.03 -27.31 22.78
N ASP A 296 7.52 -27.49 21.55
CA ASP A 296 7.75 -28.72 20.78
C ASP A 296 8.01 -28.46 19.28
N TYR A 297 9.18 -28.91 18.81
CA TYR A 297 9.60 -28.85 17.41
C TYR A 297 8.86 -29.85 16.52
N GLU A 298 8.49 -31.04 17.03
CA GLU A 298 7.76 -32.04 16.26
C GLU A 298 6.32 -31.61 16.03
N GLU A 299 5.64 -31.11 17.06
CA GLU A 299 4.28 -30.56 16.91
C GLU A 299 4.28 -29.41 15.88
N TYR A 300 5.23 -28.48 15.97
CA TYR A 300 5.28 -27.36 15.01
C TYR A 300 5.55 -27.83 13.58
N ALA A 301 6.41 -28.83 13.38
CA ALA A 301 6.68 -29.36 12.04
C ALA A 301 5.44 -30.02 11.41
N GLN A 302 4.60 -30.66 12.21
CA GLN A 302 3.38 -31.33 11.76
C GLN A 302 2.16 -30.40 11.70
N HIS A 303 2.09 -29.42 12.60
CA HIS A 303 0.94 -28.53 12.83
C HIS A 303 1.34 -27.06 13.00
N PRO A 304 1.96 -26.43 11.99
CA PRO A 304 2.41 -25.04 12.06
C PRO A 304 1.25 -24.04 12.28
N GLU A 305 0.03 -24.38 11.86
CA GLU A 305 -1.18 -23.57 12.00
C GLU A 305 -1.59 -23.30 13.45
N ARG A 306 -1.11 -24.12 14.39
CA ARG A 306 -1.36 -23.97 15.84
C ARG A 306 -0.51 -22.88 16.47
N TYR A 307 0.40 -22.28 15.74
CA TYR A 307 1.30 -21.24 16.24
C TYR A 307 1.00 -19.90 15.58
N TYR A 308 1.40 -18.81 16.23
CA TYR A 308 1.52 -17.48 15.64
C TYR A 308 2.89 -16.90 15.99
N SER A 309 3.33 -15.86 15.27
CA SER A 309 4.57 -15.18 15.61
C SER A 309 4.32 -13.86 16.33
N ASN A 310 5.03 -13.62 17.43
CA ASN A 310 5.10 -12.32 18.10
C ASN A 310 6.36 -11.51 17.69
N PHE A 311 7.04 -11.90 16.60
CA PHE A 311 8.24 -11.22 16.10
C PHE A 311 7.97 -9.73 15.83
N SER A 312 6.82 -9.41 15.22
CA SER A 312 6.44 -8.03 14.88
C SER A 312 6.17 -7.13 16.07
N THR A 313 5.86 -7.70 17.25
CA THR A 313 5.49 -6.94 18.45
C THR A 313 6.60 -6.88 19.50
N GLU A 314 7.36 -7.96 19.69
CA GLU A 314 8.34 -8.05 20.77
C GLU A 314 9.79 -7.83 20.30
N ILE A 315 10.07 -7.99 19.00
CA ILE A 315 11.45 -7.99 18.47
C ILE A 315 11.64 -6.90 17.42
N ALA A 316 10.88 -6.96 16.31
CA ALA A 316 11.02 -6.07 15.17
C ALA A 316 10.92 -4.56 15.50
N PRO A 317 10.08 -4.10 16.47
CA PRO A 317 10.01 -2.67 16.83
C PRO A 317 11.33 -2.10 17.35
N TYR A 318 12.21 -2.97 17.86
CA TYR A 318 13.50 -2.59 18.42
C TYR A 318 14.65 -2.90 17.46
N ALA A 319 14.39 -3.37 16.25
CA ALA A 319 15.40 -3.67 15.24
C ALA A 319 15.73 -2.45 14.38
N SER A 320 17.01 -2.12 14.23
CA SER A 320 17.47 -1.19 13.19
C SER A 320 17.65 -1.88 11.85
N VAL A 321 18.13 -3.12 11.88
CA VAL A 321 18.40 -3.94 10.69
C VAL A 321 17.94 -5.37 10.96
N ILE A 322 17.21 -5.96 10.01
CA ILE A 322 16.82 -7.37 10.07
C ILE A 322 17.57 -8.14 9.00
N ILE A 323 18.26 -9.21 9.41
CA ILE A 323 18.95 -10.16 8.54
C ILE A 323 18.17 -11.47 8.56
N ASN A 324 17.32 -11.65 7.55
CA ASN A 324 16.48 -12.83 7.44
C ASN A 324 17.22 -13.95 6.69
N GLY A 325 17.33 -15.12 7.32
CA GLY A 325 17.96 -16.31 6.74
C GLY A 325 17.23 -17.61 7.07
N VAL A 326 15.98 -17.52 7.53
CA VAL A 326 15.18 -18.70 7.88
C VAL A 326 14.49 -19.29 6.66
N TYR A 327 14.46 -20.62 6.63
CA TYR A 327 13.54 -21.35 5.76
C TYR A 327 12.11 -21.24 6.31
N TRP A 328 11.16 -20.90 5.44
CA TRP A 328 9.75 -20.77 5.77
C TRP A 328 8.91 -21.78 4.96
N PRO A 329 8.26 -22.76 5.61
CA PRO A 329 7.37 -23.69 4.91
C PRO A 329 6.01 -23.05 4.62
N PRO A 330 5.32 -23.48 3.55
CA PRO A 330 3.92 -23.08 3.31
C PRO A 330 3.05 -23.41 4.53
N ASN A 331 2.23 -22.46 4.98
CA ASN A 331 1.36 -22.52 6.17
C ASN A 331 2.02 -22.23 7.53
N ALA A 332 3.31 -21.92 7.59
CA ALA A 332 3.91 -21.38 8.82
C ALA A 332 3.52 -19.92 9.08
N PRO A 333 3.47 -19.47 10.34
CA PRO A 333 3.34 -18.05 10.66
C PRO A 333 4.45 -17.23 9.99
N ARG A 334 4.10 -16.09 9.41
CA ARG A 334 5.09 -15.14 8.88
C ARG A 334 5.78 -14.39 10.01
N LEU A 335 7.00 -13.89 9.74
CA LEU A 335 7.73 -13.02 10.66
C LEU A 335 7.17 -11.59 10.61
N LEU A 336 6.93 -11.08 9.40
CA LEU A 336 6.35 -9.75 9.17
C LEU A 336 5.29 -9.81 8.07
N THR A 337 4.12 -9.27 8.37
CA THR A 337 3.02 -9.03 7.42
C THR A 337 3.04 -7.59 6.89
N ILE A 338 2.26 -7.27 5.85
CA ILE A 338 2.07 -5.90 5.37
C ILE A 338 1.52 -4.98 6.50
N PRO A 339 0.50 -5.40 7.28
CA PRO A 339 0.06 -4.65 8.46
C PRO A 339 1.16 -4.44 9.53
N ASP A 340 2.03 -5.42 9.75
CA ASP A 340 3.15 -5.26 10.68
C ASP A 340 4.15 -4.22 10.17
N ALA A 341 4.48 -4.24 8.87
CA ALA A 341 5.38 -3.26 8.26
C ALA A 341 4.86 -1.83 8.40
N LYS A 342 3.54 -1.62 8.23
CA LYS A 342 2.90 -0.31 8.46
C LYS A 342 3.11 0.21 9.88
N LYS A 343 3.02 -0.68 10.89
CA LYS A 343 3.27 -0.32 12.29
C LYS A 343 4.74 0.01 12.55
N LEU A 344 5.65 -0.74 11.94
CA LEU A 344 7.10 -0.55 12.11
C LEU A 344 7.64 0.71 11.43
N GLN A 345 6.96 1.21 10.39
CA GLN A 345 7.35 2.42 9.65
C GLN A 345 6.78 3.73 10.23
N GLN A 346 6.35 3.74 11.50
CA GLN A 346 5.89 4.95 12.16
C GLN A 346 7.06 5.87 12.60
N PRO A 347 6.88 7.21 12.59
CA PRO A 347 7.92 8.18 12.92
C PRO A 347 8.61 7.94 14.27
N SER A 348 9.95 7.98 14.27
CA SER A 348 10.77 7.91 15.49
C SER A 348 11.31 9.29 15.89
N ILE A 349 11.51 9.52 17.19
CA ILE A 349 12.00 10.80 17.73
C ILE A 349 13.53 10.90 17.51
N GLY A 350 14.00 11.94 16.80
CA GLY A 350 15.43 12.24 16.56
C GLY A 350 15.66 13.56 15.79
N SER A 351 16.91 14.02 15.63
CA SER A 351 17.24 15.22 14.84
C SER A 351 18.61 15.11 14.12
N PRO A 352 18.65 14.98 12.78
CA PRO A 352 17.51 14.65 11.91
C PRO A 352 16.84 13.36 12.41
N SER A 353 15.52 13.35 12.46
CA SER A 353 14.78 12.14 12.82
C SER A 353 14.93 11.12 11.70
N LEU A 354 15.28 9.89 12.06
CA LEU A 354 15.07 8.77 11.16
C LEU A 354 13.55 8.62 10.94
N PRO A 355 13.10 8.31 9.71
CA PRO A 355 11.67 8.17 9.41
C PRO A 355 11.02 7.06 10.25
N HIS A 356 11.81 6.05 10.66
CA HIS A 356 11.44 4.99 11.59
C HIS A 356 12.72 4.23 12.00
N ARG A 357 12.65 3.43 13.06
CA ARG A 357 13.84 2.70 13.58
C ARG A 357 14.36 1.64 12.61
N LEU A 358 13.47 0.88 11.97
CA LEU A 358 13.85 -0.18 11.04
C LEU A 358 14.35 0.42 9.73
N ILE A 359 15.66 0.55 9.54
CA ILE A 359 16.25 1.24 8.39
C ILE A 359 16.35 0.31 7.19
N ALA A 360 16.70 -0.95 7.41
CA ALA A 360 16.99 -1.91 6.36
C ALA A 360 16.61 -3.35 6.73
N LEU A 361 16.26 -4.14 5.71
CA LEU A 361 15.96 -5.56 5.82
C LEU A 361 16.69 -6.30 4.68
N CYS A 362 17.56 -7.23 5.06
CA CYS A 362 18.23 -8.13 4.13
C CYS A 362 17.57 -9.51 4.22
N ASP A 363 16.77 -9.87 3.23
CA ASP A 363 16.18 -11.20 3.13
C ASP A 363 17.03 -12.11 2.25
N ILE A 364 17.95 -12.82 2.89
CA ILE A 364 18.89 -13.74 2.25
C ILE A 364 18.22 -15.06 1.87
N SER A 365 17.06 -15.39 2.45
CA SER A 365 16.29 -16.57 2.00
C SER A 365 15.76 -16.35 0.58
N ALA A 366 15.44 -15.09 0.24
CA ALA A 366 14.99 -14.65 -1.07
C ALA A 366 13.80 -15.48 -1.58
N ASP A 367 12.79 -15.64 -0.70
CA ASP A 367 11.54 -16.34 -0.98
C ASP A 367 10.37 -15.35 -1.20
N PRO A 368 9.99 -15.02 -2.45
CA PRO A 368 8.86 -14.15 -2.75
C PRO A 368 7.57 -14.55 -2.01
N GLY A 369 6.97 -13.61 -1.27
CA GLY A 369 5.76 -13.79 -0.47
C GLY A 369 5.94 -14.71 0.75
N GLY A 370 7.18 -15.02 1.13
CA GLY A 370 7.57 -15.96 2.18
C GLY A 370 7.40 -15.44 3.60
N SER A 371 8.43 -15.58 4.44
CA SER A 371 8.36 -15.16 5.86
C SER A 371 8.22 -13.65 6.04
N ILE A 372 8.60 -12.87 5.02
CA ILE A 372 8.41 -11.41 4.94
C ILE A 372 7.38 -11.17 3.82
N GLU A 373 6.12 -10.90 4.18
CA GLU A 373 4.99 -10.90 3.24
C GLU A 373 5.15 -9.93 2.07
N PHE A 374 5.67 -8.74 2.35
CA PHE A 374 5.78 -7.66 1.38
C PHE A 374 6.99 -7.79 0.43
N MET A 375 7.83 -8.81 0.62
CA MET A 375 8.90 -9.13 -0.31
C MET A 375 8.32 -9.96 -1.46
N GLN A 376 7.80 -9.31 -2.50
CA GLN A 376 7.13 -9.98 -3.63
C GLN A 376 8.09 -10.36 -4.75
N ASP A 377 9.28 -9.75 -4.81
CA ASP A 377 10.28 -9.98 -5.84
C ASP A 377 11.70 -9.94 -5.23
N CYS A 378 12.60 -10.74 -5.78
CA CYS A 378 14.02 -10.68 -5.43
C CYS A 378 14.73 -9.52 -6.14
N THR A 379 15.65 -8.86 -5.43
CA THR A 379 16.60 -7.90 -6.03
C THR A 379 17.66 -8.62 -6.85
N THR A 380 18.38 -7.88 -7.70
CA THR A 380 19.49 -8.44 -8.51
C THR A 380 20.83 -7.90 -8.04
N ILE A 381 21.95 -8.45 -8.51
CA ILE A 381 23.28 -7.88 -8.18
C ILE A 381 23.46 -6.50 -8.81
N ASP A 382 22.86 -6.27 -9.98
CA ASP A 382 22.90 -5.00 -10.70
C ASP A 382 22.05 -3.92 -10.02
N ASN A 383 20.88 -4.31 -9.49
CA ASN A 383 20.03 -3.45 -8.66
C ASN A 383 19.74 -4.13 -7.30
N PRO A 384 20.67 -4.03 -6.34
CA PRO A 384 20.65 -4.82 -5.09
C PRO A 384 19.72 -4.28 -4.01
N PHE A 385 19.15 -3.09 -4.20
CA PHE A 385 18.30 -2.44 -3.22
C PHE A 385 17.08 -1.78 -3.85
N TYR A 386 15.96 -1.82 -3.13
CA TYR A 386 14.82 -0.93 -3.36
C TYR A 386 14.29 -0.43 -2.01
N LEU A 387 13.52 0.65 -2.04
CA LEU A 387 12.81 1.14 -0.85
C LEU A 387 11.39 0.60 -0.85
N TYR A 388 10.97 -0.02 0.26
CA TYR A 388 9.58 -0.47 0.46
C TYR A 388 8.84 0.46 1.41
N ASP A 389 7.83 1.14 0.88
CA ASP A 389 6.89 1.95 1.66
C ASP A 389 5.65 1.12 2.00
N ALA A 390 5.48 0.81 3.28
CA ALA A 390 4.37 0.00 3.74
C ALA A 390 3.03 0.75 3.68
N GLU A 391 3.03 2.08 3.74
CA GLU A 391 1.81 2.89 3.72
C GLU A 391 1.12 2.82 2.35
N SER A 392 1.89 3.07 1.29
CA SER A 392 1.43 2.96 -0.09
C SER A 392 1.46 1.52 -0.63
N ASN A 393 2.12 0.59 0.08
CA ASN A 393 2.42 -0.77 -0.39
C ASN A 393 3.13 -0.75 -1.75
N THR A 394 4.09 0.16 -1.93
CA THR A 394 4.85 0.32 -3.17
C THR A 394 6.34 0.11 -2.97
N LYS A 395 7.00 -0.30 -4.06
CA LYS A 395 8.46 -0.35 -4.16
C LYS A 395 8.96 0.83 -4.99
N SER A 396 10.04 1.46 -4.55
CA SER A 396 10.71 2.54 -5.27
C SER A 396 12.20 2.24 -5.42
N ASP A 397 12.66 2.23 -6.67
CA ASP A 397 14.05 1.96 -7.03
C ASP A 397 14.80 3.27 -7.37
N SER A 398 14.09 4.41 -7.42
CA SER A 398 14.63 5.68 -7.88
C SER A 398 15.31 6.52 -6.80
N THR A 399 15.04 6.24 -5.52
CA THR A 399 15.58 7.03 -4.40
C THR A 399 15.68 6.23 -3.12
N PHE A 400 16.71 6.53 -2.33
CA PHE A 400 16.89 6.03 -0.97
C PHE A 400 16.55 7.07 0.09
N ALA A 401 15.87 8.18 -0.24
CA ALA A 401 15.55 9.26 0.70
C ALA A 401 14.10 9.25 1.23
N GLY A 402 13.21 8.42 0.66
CA GLY A 402 11.78 8.39 1.02
C GLY A 402 11.44 7.72 2.35
N ASN A 403 10.16 7.74 2.73
CA ASN A 403 9.62 6.93 3.81
C ASN A 403 9.60 5.46 3.36
N GLY A 404 10.20 4.56 4.14
CA GLY A 404 10.28 3.15 3.78
C GLY A 404 11.51 2.42 4.30
N VAL A 405 11.50 1.10 4.22
CA VAL A 405 12.61 0.23 4.63
C VAL A 405 13.44 -0.13 3.41
N LEU A 406 14.77 -0.02 3.50
CA LEU A 406 15.66 -0.48 2.44
C LEU A 406 15.65 -2.01 2.38
N ILE A 407 15.24 -2.59 1.27
CA ILE A 407 15.18 -4.05 1.09
C ILE A 407 16.35 -4.52 0.23
N CYS A 408 17.01 -5.60 0.67
CA CYS A 408 18.00 -6.35 -0.08
C CYS A 408 17.61 -7.83 -0.10
N SER A 409 17.36 -8.43 -1.26
CA SER A 409 16.95 -9.84 -1.35
C SER A 409 17.44 -10.49 -2.64
N ILE A 410 18.76 -10.70 -2.73
CA ILE A 410 19.40 -11.27 -3.93
C ILE A 410 19.36 -12.80 -3.84
N ASP A 411 18.77 -13.46 -4.83
CA ASP A 411 18.59 -14.92 -4.86
C ASP A 411 19.89 -15.72 -5.10
N ASN A 412 20.92 -15.06 -5.62
CA ASN A 412 22.19 -15.66 -6.01
C ASN A 412 23.41 -15.03 -5.30
N MET A 413 23.21 -14.54 -4.06
CA MET A 413 24.23 -13.91 -3.20
C MET A 413 25.65 -14.51 -3.29
N PRO A 414 25.86 -15.85 -3.22
CA PRO A 414 27.22 -16.41 -3.20
C PRO A 414 28.01 -16.19 -4.50
N THR A 415 27.37 -15.84 -5.62
CA THR A 415 28.06 -15.53 -6.89
C THR A 415 28.97 -14.31 -6.79
N GLN A 416 28.74 -13.43 -5.81
CA GLN A 416 29.54 -12.23 -5.56
C GLN A 416 30.91 -12.57 -4.95
N LEU A 417 31.05 -13.72 -4.29
CA LEU A 417 32.30 -14.25 -3.72
C LEU A 417 32.58 -15.65 -4.29
N PRO A 418 32.93 -15.75 -5.59
CA PRO A 418 32.85 -17.01 -6.32
C PRO A 418 33.99 -17.99 -6.01
N LEU A 419 35.18 -17.50 -5.62
CA LEU A 419 36.32 -18.37 -5.29
C LEU A 419 36.03 -19.18 -4.04
N GLU A 420 35.67 -18.50 -2.96
CA GLU A 420 35.44 -19.15 -1.67
C GLU A 420 34.11 -19.93 -1.65
N SER A 421 33.12 -19.46 -2.41
CA SER A 421 31.91 -20.25 -2.66
C SER A 421 32.24 -21.55 -3.38
N THR A 422 33.14 -21.54 -4.36
CA THR A 422 33.62 -22.75 -5.07
C THR A 422 34.39 -23.68 -4.14
N ASP A 423 35.24 -23.13 -3.27
CA ASP A 423 36.02 -23.93 -2.32
C ASP A 423 35.12 -24.61 -1.29
N MET A 424 34.23 -23.85 -0.67
CA MET A 424 33.32 -24.34 0.35
C MET A 424 32.35 -25.37 -0.22
N PHE A 425 31.71 -25.05 -1.36
CA PHE A 425 30.80 -25.97 -2.02
C PHE A 425 31.51 -27.26 -2.46
N GLY A 426 32.70 -27.13 -3.05
CA GLY A 426 33.50 -28.27 -3.45
C GLY A 426 33.88 -29.15 -2.26
N ASN A 427 34.23 -28.57 -1.11
CA ASN A 427 34.56 -29.34 0.10
C ASN A 427 33.38 -30.15 0.62
N LEU A 428 32.15 -29.60 0.53
CA LEU A 428 30.92 -30.30 0.90
C LEU A 428 30.55 -31.41 -0.10
N LEU A 429 30.79 -31.18 -1.39
CA LEU A 429 30.46 -32.13 -2.46
C LEU A 429 31.49 -33.26 -2.58
N PHE A 430 32.77 -32.97 -2.31
CA PHE A 430 33.90 -33.89 -2.52
C PHE A 430 33.73 -35.30 -1.93
N PRO A 431 33.17 -35.48 -0.70
CA PRO A 431 32.94 -36.82 -0.14
C PRO A 431 32.06 -37.74 -1.00
N TYR A 432 31.22 -37.16 -1.85
CA TYR A 432 30.26 -37.89 -2.68
C TYR A 432 30.71 -38.04 -4.15
N ILE A 433 31.77 -37.32 -4.58
CA ILE A 433 32.18 -37.31 -5.98
C ILE A 433 32.58 -38.70 -6.49
N MET A 434 33.27 -39.50 -5.68
CA MET A 434 33.68 -40.85 -6.11
C MET A 434 32.50 -41.82 -6.26
N ASP A 435 31.39 -41.54 -5.59
CA ASP A 435 30.14 -42.27 -5.76
C ASP A 435 29.44 -41.83 -7.06
N ILE A 436 29.36 -40.52 -7.28
CA ILE A 436 28.76 -39.90 -8.47
C ILE A 436 29.52 -40.26 -9.76
N VAL A 437 30.86 -40.27 -9.75
CA VAL A 437 31.68 -40.47 -10.97
C VAL A 437 31.57 -41.86 -11.58
N ARG A 438 31.04 -42.83 -10.81
CA ARG A 438 30.79 -44.21 -11.27
C ARG A 438 29.49 -44.34 -12.07
N SER A 439 28.67 -43.28 -12.06
CA SER A 439 27.36 -43.26 -12.69
C SER A 439 27.41 -43.44 -14.20
N ASP A 440 26.59 -44.37 -14.69
CA ASP A 440 26.30 -44.59 -16.10
C ASP A 440 24.79 -44.47 -16.31
N ALA A 441 24.34 -43.31 -16.84
CA ALA A 441 22.93 -43.03 -17.07
C ALA A 441 22.22 -44.03 -18.01
N GLN A 442 22.98 -44.83 -18.77
CA GLN A 442 22.42 -45.84 -19.67
C GLN A 442 22.00 -47.12 -18.93
N LYS A 443 22.60 -47.40 -17.77
CA LYS A 443 22.23 -48.56 -16.94
C LYS A 443 21.04 -48.23 -16.05
N PRO A 444 20.20 -49.20 -15.66
CA PRO A 444 19.22 -49.00 -14.60
C PRO A 444 19.89 -48.55 -13.31
N VAL A 445 19.30 -47.58 -12.61
CA VAL A 445 19.86 -47.06 -11.35
C VAL A 445 19.90 -48.12 -10.24
N GLU A 446 19.04 -49.14 -10.32
CA GLU A 446 18.98 -50.28 -9.40
C GLU A 446 20.20 -51.21 -9.52
N GLU A 447 20.88 -51.20 -10.66
CA GLU A 447 22.12 -51.96 -10.89
C GLU A 447 23.36 -51.23 -10.34
N GLU A 448 23.19 -49.98 -9.88
CA GLU A 448 24.25 -49.14 -9.36
C GLU A 448 24.11 -48.92 -7.85
N GLN A 449 25.21 -49.07 -7.12
CA GLN A 449 25.25 -48.89 -5.68
C GLN A 449 25.69 -47.46 -5.34
N TYR A 450 24.72 -46.61 -4.99
CA TYR A 450 24.93 -45.26 -4.47
C TYR A 450 24.82 -45.23 -2.95
N CYS A 451 25.56 -44.32 -2.31
CA CYS A 451 25.30 -43.99 -0.92
C CYS A 451 23.92 -43.34 -0.76
N GLY A 452 23.34 -43.43 0.44
CA GLY A 452 21.98 -42.94 0.70
C GLY A 452 21.74 -41.48 0.29
N VAL A 453 22.76 -40.62 0.43
CA VAL A 453 22.71 -39.19 0.10
C VAL A 453 22.63 -38.96 -1.41
N VAL A 454 23.42 -39.68 -2.21
CA VAL A 454 23.42 -39.53 -3.68
C VAL A 454 22.16 -40.20 -4.25
N ASN A 455 21.80 -41.38 -3.76
CA ASN A 455 20.62 -42.11 -4.23
C ASN A 455 19.32 -41.30 -4.05
N SER A 456 19.15 -40.65 -2.90
CA SER A 456 17.97 -39.81 -2.64
C SER A 456 17.94 -38.55 -3.51
N ALA A 457 19.10 -38.07 -3.95
CA ALA A 457 19.23 -36.86 -4.78
C ALA A 457 18.96 -37.09 -6.28
N ILE A 458 18.83 -38.34 -6.74
CA ILE A 458 18.50 -38.67 -8.13
C ILE A 458 17.02 -38.39 -8.37
N ILE A 459 16.71 -37.35 -9.14
CA ILE A 459 15.35 -36.91 -9.48
C ILE A 459 14.76 -37.75 -10.61
N ALA A 460 15.55 -37.94 -11.66
CA ALA A 460 15.18 -38.63 -12.88
C ALA A 460 16.30 -39.57 -13.33
N SER A 461 15.93 -40.71 -13.91
CA SER A 461 16.85 -41.70 -14.47
C SER A 461 16.10 -42.59 -15.46
N ASN A 462 16.78 -43.11 -16.48
CA ASN A 462 16.21 -44.07 -17.43
C ASN A 462 14.87 -43.58 -18.09
N GLY A 463 14.80 -42.27 -18.37
CA GLY A 463 13.65 -41.60 -18.98
C GLY A 463 12.43 -41.42 -18.07
N LYS A 464 12.56 -41.67 -16.76
CA LYS A 464 11.46 -41.59 -15.79
C LYS A 464 11.86 -40.83 -14.53
N LEU A 465 10.87 -40.28 -13.83
CA LEU A 465 11.03 -39.80 -12.47
C LEU A 465 11.28 -40.98 -11.51
N ARG A 466 12.10 -40.78 -10.49
CA ARG A 466 12.29 -41.76 -9.41
C ARG A 466 11.06 -41.75 -8.48
N PRO A 467 10.76 -42.85 -7.76
CA PRO A 467 9.56 -42.98 -6.93
C PRO A 467 9.32 -41.80 -5.97
N ASN A 468 10.38 -41.32 -5.31
CA ASN A 468 10.30 -40.19 -4.37
C ASN A 468 9.93 -38.85 -5.04
N TYR A 469 9.94 -38.76 -6.37
CA TYR A 469 9.69 -37.56 -7.16
C TYR A 469 8.51 -37.71 -8.13
N GLU A 470 7.82 -38.86 -8.14
CA GLU A 470 6.61 -39.06 -8.95
C GLU A 470 5.50 -38.07 -8.58
N TYR A 471 5.52 -37.54 -7.35
CA TYR A 471 4.63 -36.46 -6.92
C TYR A 471 4.75 -35.21 -7.81
N ILE A 472 5.88 -34.97 -8.48
CA ILE A 472 6.05 -33.85 -9.41
C ILE A 472 5.04 -33.99 -10.56
N GLN A 473 4.82 -35.21 -11.05
CA GLN A 473 3.82 -35.48 -12.09
C GLN A 473 2.40 -35.21 -11.57
N THR A 474 2.10 -35.64 -10.34
CA THR A 474 0.81 -35.34 -9.68
C THR A 474 0.63 -33.84 -9.46
N MET A 475 1.68 -33.12 -9.06
CA MET A 475 1.63 -31.66 -8.89
C MET A 475 1.47 -30.95 -10.23
N ARG A 476 2.09 -31.43 -11.31
CA ARG A 476 1.85 -30.94 -12.68
C ARG A 476 0.41 -31.17 -13.09
N GLN A 477 -0.14 -32.36 -12.84
CA GLN A 477 -1.55 -32.66 -13.14
C GLN A 477 -2.51 -31.86 -12.26
N GLN A 478 -2.22 -31.63 -10.98
CA GLN A 478 -3.02 -30.76 -10.12
C GLN A 478 -2.87 -29.28 -10.48
N GLN A 479 -1.72 -28.87 -11.02
CA GLN A 479 -1.55 -27.56 -11.64
C GLN A 479 -2.23 -27.49 -12.99
N ASP A 480 -2.39 -28.60 -13.73
CA ASP A 480 -3.05 -28.67 -15.04
C ASP A 480 -4.58 -28.81 -14.92
N ASP A 481 -5.11 -29.59 -13.99
CA ASP A 481 -6.50 -29.60 -13.52
C ASP A 481 -6.83 -28.29 -12.79
N GLY A 482 -5.83 -27.80 -12.05
CA GLY A 482 -5.78 -26.44 -11.51
C GLY A 482 -5.63 -25.38 -12.60
N LYS A 483 -5.20 -25.70 -13.83
CA LYS A 483 -5.19 -24.83 -15.04
C LYS A 483 -6.48 -24.96 -15.84
N PHE A 484 -7.19 -26.07 -15.76
CA PHE A 484 -8.61 -26.11 -16.16
C PHE A 484 -9.50 -25.32 -15.18
N LYS A 485 -9.00 -25.02 -13.96
CA LYS A 485 -9.56 -23.99 -13.04
C LYS A 485 -8.83 -22.63 -13.03
N LYS A 486 -7.58 -22.54 -13.50
CA LYS A 486 -6.77 -21.31 -13.65
C LYS A 486 -6.74 -20.77 -15.08
N ALA A 487 -7.52 -21.35 -15.98
CA ALA A 487 -7.88 -20.73 -17.25
C ALA A 487 -9.00 -19.72 -17.02
N THR A 488 -8.68 -18.73 -16.17
CA THR A 488 -9.21 -17.36 -16.08
C THR A 488 -8.59 -16.76 -14.83
N ASP A 489 -7.36 -16.22 -14.93
CA ASP A 489 -6.86 -15.20 -13.98
C ASP A 489 -7.63 -13.89 -14.20
N THR A 490 -8.93 -13.99 -14.47
CA THR A 490 -9.87 -12.92 -14.75
C THR A 490 -10.85 -12.85 -13.59
N LYS A 491 -10.84 -11.74 -12.87
CA LYS A 491 -11.76 -11.42 -11.79
C LYS A 491 -13.07 -10.89 -12.37
N GLU A 492 -14.18 -11.37 -11.86
CA GLU A 492 -15.53 -10.97 -12.30
C GLU A 492 -16.12 -9.92 -11.35
N VAL A 493 -16.43 -8.75 -11.88
CA VAL A 493 -17.08 -7.66 -11.13
C VAL A 493 -18.49 -7.45 -11.65
N LEU A 494 -19.49 -7.57 -10.77
CA LEU A 494 -20.88 -7.26 -11.10
C LEU A 494 -21.20 -5.82 -10.69
N VAL A 495 -21.44 -4.94 -11.67
CA VAL A 495 -21.87 -3.56 -11.44
C VAL A 495 -23.39 -3.46 -11.62
N LEU A 496 -24.10 -3.23 -10.52
CA LEU A 496 -25.55 -3.03 -10.53
C LEU A 496 -25.88 -1.54 -10.63
N GLY A 497 -26.42 -1.14 -11.77
CA GLY A 497 -26.73 0.25 -12.12
C GLY A 497 -25.79 0.79 -13.21
N ALA A 498 -26.37 1.22 -14.33
CA ALA A 498 -25.65 1.83 -15.46
C ALA A 498 -25.94 3.34 -15.59
N GLY A 499 -26.34 4.00 -14.50
CA GLY A 499 -26.63 5.43 -14.46
C GLY A 499 -25.38 6.31 -14.61
N HIS A 500 -25.54 7.63 -14.45
CA HIS A 500 -24.50 8.63 -14.72
C HIS A 500 -23.15 8.40 -14.02
N VAL A 501 -23.14 7.78 -12.83
CA VAL A 501 -21.92 7.55 -12.03
C VAL A 501 -21.19 6.24 -12.36
N SER A 502 -21.79 5.36 -13.14
CA SER A 502 -21.24 4.02 -13.44
C SER A 502 -20.10 4.03 -14.45
N GLY A 503 -20.09 4.99 -15.38
CA GLY A 503 -19.12 5.08 -16.48
C GLY A 503 -17.66 5.06 -16.01
N PRO A 504 -17.24 5.98 -15.12
CA PRO A 504 -15.86 6.01 -14.60
C PRO A 504 -15.46 4.74 -13.85
N MET A 505 -16.40 4.10 -13.15
CA MET A 505 -16.12 2.85 -12.45
C MET A 505 -15.87 1.71 -13.43
N VAL A 506 -16.73 1.56 -14.44
CA VAL A 506 -16.58 0.54 -15.49
C VAL A 506 -15.29 0.78 -16.27
N GLU A 507 -15.03 2.03 -16.66
CA GLU A 507 -13.80 2.40 -17.38
C GLU A 507 -12.56 2.04 -16.57
N PHE A 508 -12.47 2.48 -15.31
CA PHE A 508 -11.32 2.22 -14.43
C PHE A 508 -11.06 0.72 -14.24
N LEU A 509 -12.10 -0.06 -13.95
CA LEU A 509 -11.96 -1.51 -13.74
C LEU A 509 -11.53 -2.24 -15.02
N CYS A 510 -12.06 -1.84 -16.18
CA CYS A 510 -11.71 -2.44 -17.46
C CYS A 510 -10.31 -2.05 -17.98
N ARG A 511 -9.61 -1.10 -17.34
CA ARG A 511 -8.18 -0.83 -17.63
C ARG A 511 -7.31 -2.05 -17.34
N ASP A 512 -7.72 -2.88 -16.38
CA ASP A 512 -7.03 -4.11 -16.04
C ASP A 512 -7.49 -5.26 -16.96
N PRO A 513 -6.58 -5.87 -17.77
CA PRO A 513 -6.95 -6.98 -18.64
C PRO A 513 -7.38 -8.23 -17.86
N LYS A 514 -7.10 -8.30 -16.55
CA LYS A 514 -7.50 -9.37 -15.65
C LYS A 514 -8.84 -9.10 -14.97
N VAL A 515 -9.57 -8.05 -15.31
CA VAL A 515 -10.89 -7.76 -14.73
C VAL A 515 -11.94 -7.76 -15.83
N ARG A 516 -12.97 -8.58 -15.66
CA ARG A 516 -14.18 -8.57 -16.48
C ARG A 516 -15.32 -7.96 -15.67
N VAL A 517 -16.04 -7.04 -16.31
CA VAL A 517 -17.12 -6.29 -15.68
C VAL A 517 -18.44 -6.70 -16.33
N THR A 518 -19.41 -7.11 -15.52
CA THR A 518 -20.80 -7.28 -15.95
C THR A 518 -21.63 -6.11 -15.42
N ALA A 519 -22.06 -5.21 -16.29
CA ALA A 519 -22.90 -4.05 -15.94
C ALA A 519 -24.39 -4.35 -16.19
N VAL A 520 -25.25 -4.03 -15.22
CA VAL A 520 -26.69 -4.31 -15.25
C VAL A 520 -27.50 -3.02 -15.17
N SER A 521 -28.49 -2.86 -16.05
CA SER A 521 -29.53 -1.82 -15.91
C SER A 521 -30.87 -2.29 -16.46
N SER A 522 -31.97 -1.69 -15.99
CA SER A 522 -33.31 -1.90 -16.55
C SER A 522 -33.57 -1.06 -17.81
N LEU A 523 -32.68 -0.11 -18.12
CA LEU A 523 -32.82 0.83 -19.24
C LEU A 523 -31.77 0.56 -20.32
N GLU A 524 -32.23 0.31 -21.55
CA GLU A 524 -31.35 0.03 -22.70
C GLU A 524 -30.42 1.20 -23.04
N GLN A 525 -30.93 2.43 -22.95
CA GLN A 525 -30.14 3.64 -23.23
C GLN A 525 -28.93 3.82 -22.30
N GLU A 526 -29.01 3.33 -21.05
CA GLU A 526 -27.91 3.40 -20.09
C GLU A 526 -26.80 2.39 -20.45
N VAL A 527 -27.22 1.16 -20.81
CA VAL A 527 -26.32 0.11 -21.29
C VAL A 527 -25.60 0.54 -22.56
N ASP A 528 -26.29 1.18 -23.50
CA ASP A 528 -25.69 1.65 -24.75
C ASP A 528 -24.65 2.76 -24.53
N ARG A 529 -24.75 3.56 -23.47
CA ARG A 529 -23.70 4.52 -23.11
C ARG A 529 -22.44 3.80 -22.64
N LEU A 530 -22.57 2.76 -21.81
CA LEU A 530 -21.42 1.97 -21.35
C LEU A 530 -20.72 1.25 -22.50
N ARG A 531 -21.47 0.75 -23.49
CA ARG A 531 -20.90 0.11 -24.69
C ARG A 531 -20.08 1.06 -25.56
N LYS A 532 -20.31 2.37 -25.46
CA LYS A 532 -19.58 3.41 -26.22
C LYS A 532 -18.32 3.91 -25.51
N LEU A 533 -18.02 3.41 -24.31
CA LEU A 533 -16.78 3.76 -23.62
C LEU A 533 -15.56 3.28 -24.42
N PRO A 534 -14.46 4.04 -24.44
CA PRO A 534 -13.24 3.71 -25.17
C PRO A 534 -12.41 2.63 -24.45
N ILE A 535 -13.02 1.47 -24.20
CA ILE A 535 -12.41 0.33 -23.49
C ILE A 535 -12.39 -0.92 -24.38
N LYS A 536 -11.57 -1.91 -24.04
CA LYS A 536 -11.60 -3.21 -24.72
C LYS A 536 -12.93 -3.90 -24.44
N HIS A 537 -13.76 -4.04 -25.47
CA HIS A 537 -15.12 -4.60 -25.33
C HIS A 537 -15.14 -6.04 -24.79
N ASP A 538 -14.05 -6.80 -24.93
CA ASP A 538 -13.94 -8.17 -24.38
C ASP A 538 -14.00 -8.20 -22.84
N ASN A 539 -13.74 -7.07 -22.18
CA ASN A 539 -13.76 -6.96 -20.71
C ASN A 539 -15.08 -6.41 -20.15
N LEU A 540 -16.05 -6.06 -21.00
CA LEU A 540 -17.36 -5.52 -20.58
C LEU A 540 -18.51 -6.37 -21.12
N ARG A 541 -19.25 -7.00 -20.23
CA ARG A 541 -20.56 -7.61 -20.49
C ARG A 541 -21.66 -6.67 -20.00
N THR A 542 -22.72 -6.51 -20.78
CA THR A 542 -23.88 -5.69 -20.38
C THR A 542 -25.16 -6.51 -20.36
N VAL A 543 -25.99 -6.33 -19.33
CA VAL A 543 -27.25 -7.08 -19.15
C VAL A 543 -28.41 -6.13 -18.91
N ILE A 544 -29.49 -6.30 -19.67
CA ILE A 544 -30.74 -5.55 -19.46
C ILE A 544 -31.65 -6.35 -18.51
N MET A 545 -31.84 -5.84 -17.30
CA MET A 545 -32.59 -6.52 -16.24
C MET A 545 -33.13 -5.56 -15.18
N ASP A 546 -34.38 -5.77 -14.78
CA ASP A 546 -34.93 -5.25 -13.53
C ASP A 546 -34.58 -6.19 -12.37
N VAL A 547 -33.69 -5.71 -11.50
CA VAL A 547 -33.15 -6.44 -10.33
C VAL A 547 -34.23 -6.83 -9.31
N THR A 548 -35.37 -6.13 -9.29
CA THR A 548 -36.47 -6.40 -8.34
C THR A 548 -37.39 -7.51 -8.79
N ARG A 549 -37.49 -7.75 -10.12
CA ARG A 549 -38.40 -8.73 -10.71
C ARG A 549 -37.72 -10.05 -11.07
N LYS A 550 -36.42 -10.04 -11.30
CA LYS A 550 -35.64 -11.22 -11.74
C LYS A 550 -34.65 -11.68 -10.66
N ARG A 551 -35.16 -12.02 -9.48
CA ARG A 551 -34.34 -12.41 -8.32
C ARG A 551 -33.41 -13.59 -8.64
N ASP A 552 -33.88 -14.61 -9.33
CA ASP A 552 -33.07 -15.81 -9.63
C ASP A 552 -31.92 -15.48 -10.60
N ASN A 553 -32.17 -14.66 -11.62
CA ASN A 553 -31.13 -14.19 -12.52
C ASN A 553 -30.09 -13.34 -11.79
N LEU A 554 -30.54 -12.43 -10.90
CA LEU A 554 -29.63 -11.65 -10.07
C LEU A 554 -28.79 -12.54 -9.17
N ALA A 555 -29.39 -13.57 -8.55
CA ALA A 555 -28.67 -14.53 -7.72
C ALA A 555 -27.58 -15.29 -8.51
N SER A 556 -27.86 -15.68 -9.77
CA SER A 556 -26.87 -16.30 -10.67
C SER A 556 -25.71 -15.36 -10.96
N LEU A 557 -26.01 -14.10 -11.33
CA LEU A 557 -24.98 -13.10 -11.63
C LEU A 557 -24.10 -12.79 -10.41
N ILE A 558 -24.69 -12.72 -9.22
CA ILE A 558 -23.92 -12.54 -7.98
C ILE A 558 -23.01 -13.76 -7.75
N ASP A 559 -23.52 -14.98 -7.94
CA ASP A 559 -22.75 -16.21 -7.74
C ASP A 559 -21.56 -16.33 -8.70
N GLU A 560 -21.75 -15.90 -9.96
CA GLU A 560 -20.72 -15.84 -11.00
C GLU A 560 -19.64 -14.77 -10.73
N SER A 561 -19.94 -13.74 -9.92
CA SER A 561 -19.02 -12.64 -9.63
C SER A 561 -18.11 -12.92 -8.44
N ASP A 562 -16.94 -12.25 -8.39
CA ASP A 562 -16.09 -12.21 -7.20
C ASP A 562 -16.53 -11.10 -6.22
N ILE A 563 -17.05 -10.00 -6.76
CA ILE A 563 -17.51 -8.83 -6.00
C ILE A 563 -18.66 -8.11 -6.71
N VAL A 564 -19.55 -7.51 -5.92
CA VAL A 564 -20.70 -6.75 -6.40
C VAL A 564 -20.57 -5.27 -6.06
N ALA A 565 -20.63 -4.40 -7.05
CA ALA A 565 -20.72 -2.96 -6.86
C ALA A 565 -22.15 -2.48 -7.09
N SER A 566 -22.81 -1.98 -6.05
CA SER A 566 -24.18 -1.47 -6.13
C SER A 566 -24.20 0.05 -6.26
N LEU A 567 -24.51 0.53 -7.46
CA LEU A 567 -24.76 1.93 -7.80
C LEU A 567 -26.27 2.19 -8.03
N LEU A 568 -27.12 1.33 -7.48
CA LEU A 568 -28.58 1.44 -7.49
C LEU A 568 -29.10 2.49 -6.50
N PRO A 569 -30.40 2.88 -6.58
CA PRO A 569 -31.05 3.64 -5.52
C PRO A 569 -30.87 2.98 -4.15
N TYR A 570 -30.55 3.79 -3.12
CA TYR A 570 -30.08 3.28 -1.83
C TYR A 570 -31.06 2.34 -1.10
N GLY A 571 -32.37 2.47 -1.34
CA GLY A 571 -33.39 1.59 -0.77
C GLY A 571 -33.29 0.13 -1.25
N LEU A 572 -32.53 -0.15 -2.30
CA LEU A 572 -32.29 -1.50 -2.81
C LEU A 572 -31.03 -2.15 -2.23
N HIS A 573 -30.17 -1.40 -1.53
CA HIS A 573 -28.92 -1.95 -1.00
C HIS A 573 -29.13 -3.06 0.04
N PRO A 574 -30.09 -2.98 0.99
CA PRO A 574 -30.36 -4.08 1.91
C PRO A 574 -30.78 -5.37 1.19
N PHE A 575 -31.54 -5.26 0.10
CA PHE A 575 -31.95 -6.40 -0.73
C PHE A 575 -30.73 -7.07 -1.40
N VAL A 576 -29.85 -6.27 -2.02
CA VAL A 576 -28.62 -6.78 -2.65
C VAL A 576 -27.66 -7.36 -1.61
N ALA A 577 -27.45 -6.68 -0.48
CA ALA A 577 -26.54 -7.11 0.58
C ALA A 577 -26.95 -8.48 1.16
N LYS A 578 -28.25 -8.72 1.37
CA LYS A 578 -28.77 -10.04 1.80
C LYS A 578 -28.39 -11.14 0.80
N MET A 579 -28.53 -10.89 -0.50
CA MET A 579 -28.14 -11.85 -1.53
C MET A 579 -26.62 -12.07 -1.59
N CYS A 580 -25.82 -11.02 -1.41
CA CYS A 580 -24.37 -11.12 -1.31
C CYS A 580 -23.94 -11.95 -0.09
N ILE A 581 -24.59 -11.80 1.06
CA ILE A 581 -24.37 -12.62 2.26
C ILE A 581 -24.71 -14.09 1.97
N GLU A 582 -25.87 -14.36 1.38
CA GLU A 582 -26.30 -15.72 0.99
C GLU A 582 -25.27 -16.40 0.06
N LYS A 583 -24.70 -15.64 -0.88
CA LYS A 583 -23.71 -16.13 -1.86
C LYS A 583 -22.25 -15.96 -1.44
N LYS A 584 -22.00 -15.42 -0.23
CA LYS A 584 -20.67 -15.11 0.30
C LYS A 584 -19.81 -14.26 -0.65
N LYS A 585 -20.41 -13.22 -1.24
CA LYS A 585 -19.73 -12.28 -2.14
C LYS A 585 -19.52 -10.93 -1.46
N ASN A 586 -18.37 -10.31 -1.71
CA ASN A 586 -18.11 -8.96 -1.21
C ASN A 586 -18.99 -7.94 -1.93
N MET A 587 -19.18 -6.77 -1.32
CA MET A 587 -19.99 -5.70 -1.88
C MET A 587 -19.38 -4.31 -1.66
N VAL A 588 -19.55 -3.42 -2.63
CA VAL A 588 -19.18 -2.01 -2.55
C VAL A 588 -20.38 -1.13 -2.91
N THR A 589 -20.55 0.00 -2.21
CA THR A 589 -21.56 1.02 -2.56
C THR A 589 -21.08 2.43 -2.22
N ALA A 590 -21.47 3.39 -3.06
CA ALA A 590 -21.22 4.82 -2.86
C ALA A 590 -22.30 5.52 -2.01
N SER A 591 -23.15 4.74 -1.32
CA SER A 591 -24.27 5.26 -0.51
C SER A 591 -24.00 5.16 0.99
N TYR A 592 -24.77 5.93 1.76
CA TYR A 592 -24.78 5.88 3.23
C TYR A 592 -25.03 4.46 3.76
N LEU A 593 -24.35 4.12 4.85
CA LEU A 593 -24.63 2.92 5.64
C LEU A 593 -25.95 3.13 6.41
N SER A 594 -27.07 2.67 5.84
CA SER A 594 -28.40 2.75 6.45
C SER A 594 -28.52 1.85 7.68
N ASP A 595 -29.49 2.13 8.55
CA ASP A 595 -29.69 1.32 9.76
C ASP A 595 -30.02 -0.15 9.44
N GLU A 596 -30.83 -0.41 8.41
CA GLU A 596 -31.07 -1.77 7.89
C GLU A 596 -29.79 -2.49 7.42
N LEU A 597 -28.79 -1.75 6.90
CA LEU A 597 -27.52 -2.36 6.51
C LEU A 597 -26.64 -2.61 7.76
N LYS A 598 -26.65 -1.70 8.74
CA LYS A 598 -25.92 -1.91 10.02
C LYS A 598 -26.40 -3.17 10.74
N GLU A 599 -27.70 -3.44 10.72
CA GLU A 599 -28.29 -4.66 11.30
C GLU A 599 -27.73 -5.96 10.67
N LEU A 600 -27.20 -5.88 9.45
CA LEU A 600 -26.59 -7.03 8.74
C LEU A 600 -25.10 -7.19 9.01
N ASP A 601 -24.46 -6.36 9.86
CA ASP A 601 -23.01 -6.41 10.12
C ASP A 601 -22.55 -7.79 10.62
N GLN A 602 -23.22 -8.35 11.63
CA GLN A 602 -22.87 -9.67 12.16
C GLN A 602 -23.03 -10.76 11.09
N ALA A 603 -24.13 -10.73 10.33
CA ALA A 603 -24.37 -11.70 9.25
C ALA A 603 -23.29 -11.62 8.16
N ALA A 604 -22.83 -10.42 7.81
CA ALA A 604 -21.73 -10.22 6.86
C ALA A 604 -20.38 -10.74 7.42
N ARG A 605 -20.11 -10.54 8.72
CA ARG A 605 -18.93 -11.11 9.40
C ARG A 605 -18.96 -12.63 9.40
N ASP A 606 -20.09 -13.23 9.75
CA ASP A 606 -20.28 -14.68 9.80
C ASP A 606 -20.15 -15.32 8.41
N ALA A 607 -20.59 -14.62 7.36
CA ALA A 607 -20.40 -15.02 5.98
C ALA A 607 -18.96 -14.81 5.47
N GLY A 608 -18.10 -14.12 6.21
CA GLY A 608 -16.71 -13.84 5.85
C GLY A 608 -16.55 -12.78 4.76
N ILE A 609 -17.56 -11.94 4.53
CA ILE A 609 -17.57 -10.94 3.46
C ILE A 609 -17.29 -9.52 3.97
N THR A 610 -16.83 -8.67 3.07
CA THR A 610 -16.66 -7.23 3.27
C THR A 610 -17.73 -6.50 2.48
N VAL A 611 -18.49 -5.63 3.16
CA VAL A 611 -19.44 -4.71 2.54
C VAL A 611 -18.98 -3.29 2.83
N LEU A 612 -18.28 -2.67 1.88
CA LEU A 612 -17.74 -1.32 2.01
C LEU A 612 -18.72 -0.29 1.45
N ASN A 613 -19.25 0.53 2.35
CA ASN A 613 -20.22 1.58 2.08
C ASN A 613 -19.52 2.94 2.06
N GLU A 614 -20.26 3.99 1.69
CA GLU A 614 -19.78 5.38 1.81
C GLU A 614 -18.46 5.62 1.06
N VAL A 615 -18.28 5.02 -0.12
CA VAL A 615 -17.10 5.23 -0.99
C VAL A 615 -17.46 5.96 -2.29
N GLY A 616 -18.08 7.13 -2.15
CA GLY A 616 -18.33 8.06 -3.25
C GLY A 616 -17.64 9.42 -3.04
N LEU A 617 -18.35 10.51 -3.37
CA LEU A 617 -17.91 11.88 -3.12
C LEU A 617 -18.30 12.34 -1.70
N ASP A 618 -19.60 12.32 -1.43
CA ASP A 618 -20.24 12.73 -0.18
C ASP A 618 -21.52 11.86 -0.04
N PRO A 619 -21.44 10.71 0.66
CA PRO A 619 -20.35 10.26 1.53
C PRO A 619 -19.23 9.49 0.77
N GLY A 620 -17.98 9.84 1.06
CA GLY A 620 -16.76 9.11 0.69
C GLY A 620 -15.51 9.96 0.81
N ILE A 621 -15.14 10.69 -0.25
CA ILE A 621 -13.96 11.56 -0.25
C ILE A 621 -13.99 12.53 0.95
N ASP A 622 -15.15 13.04 1.34
CA ASP A 622 -15.31 13.88 2.52
C ASP A 622 -14.90 13.18 3.83
N HIS A 623 -15.26 11.90 4.01
CA HIS A 623 -14.85 11.10 5.17
C HIS A 623 -13.35 10.86 5.18
N MET A 624 -12.80 10.49 4.03
CA MET A 624 -11.40 10.13 3.87
C MET A 624 -10.49 11.33 4.15
N LEU A 625 -10.79 12.48 3.55
CA LEU A 625 -10.07 13.73 3.79
C LEU A 625 -10.25 14.22 5.23
N ALA A 626 -11.45 14.07 5.80
CA ALA A 626 -11.70 14.44 7.19
C ALA A 626 -10.83 13.63 8.15
N LYS A 627 -10.85 12.29 8.01
CA LYS A 627 -10.11 11.39 8.88
C LYS A 627 -8.60 11.51 8.73
N GLN A 628 -8.09 11.80 7.53
CA GLN A 628 -6.67 12.08 7.34
C GLN A 628 -6.19 13.21 8.26
N VAL A 629 -6.84 14.38 8.23
CA VAL A 629 -6.45 15.53 9.06
C VAL A 629 -6.71 15.28 10.55
N ILE A 630 -7.84 14.66 10.89
CA ILE A 630 -8.17 14.35 12.30
C ILE A 630 -7.10 13.44 12.91
N ASP A 631 -6.66 12.41 12.18
CA ASP A 631 -5.64 11.46 12.66
C ASP A 631 -4.25 12.12 12.73
N GLU A 632 -3.88 12.98 11.76
CA GLU A 632 -2.65 13.78 11.79
C GLU A 632 -2.60 14.72 13.01
N VAL A 633 -3.69 15.44 13.27
CA VAL A 633 -3.81 16.36 14.42
C VAL A 633 -3.76 15.59 15.74
N SER A 634 -4.49 14.49 15.84
CA SER A 634 -4.48 13.63 17.04
C SER A 634 -3.08 13.06 17.31
N THR A 635 -2.34 12.66 16.27
CA THR A 635 -0.97 12.13 16.40
C THR A 635 0.00 13.22 16.87
N SER A 636 -0.25 14.47 16.48
CA SER A 636 0.54 15.63 16.88
C SER A 636 0.13 16.21 18.26
N GLY A 637 -0.77 15.55 18.99
CA GLY A 637 -1.27 16.01 20.29
C GLY A 637 -2.22 17.21 20.23
N GLY A 638 -2.75 17.53 19.06
CA GLY A 638 -3.78 18.56 18.87
C GLY A 638 -5.20 18.02 19.03
N ARG A 639 -6.15 18.93 19.26
CA ARG A 639 -7.57 18.64 19.45
C ARG A 639 -8.42 19.43 18.47
N ILE A 640 -9.38 18.77 17.83
CA ILE A 640 -10.33 19.43 16.90
C ILE A 640 -11.45 20.10 17.70
N ASN A 641 -11.44 21.43 17.71
CA ASN A 641 -12.43 22.27 18.38
C ASN A 641 -13.57 22.71 17.44
N SER A 642 -13.34 22.77 16.11
CA SER A 642 -14.35 23.05 15.08
C SER A 642 -14.16 22.15 13.86
N PHE A 643 -15.25 21.62 13.31
CA PHE A 643 -15.28 20.85 12.07
C PHE A 643 -16.44 21.35 11.18
N ILE A 644 -16.11 21.84 9.99
CA ILE A 644 -17.09 22.33 9.02
C ILE A 644 -16.77 21.71 7.66
N SER A 645 -17.68 20.92 7.10
CA SER A 645 -17.54 20.28 5.79
C SER A 645 -18.68 20.66 4.86
N TYR A 646 -18.35 21.21 3.71
CA TYR A 646 -19.27 21.66 2.69
C TYR A 646 -18.92 21.02 1.35
N CYS A 647 -19.93 20.48 0.65
CA CYS A 647 -19.72 19.83 -0.65
C CYS A 647 -20.85 20.19 -1.64
N CYS A 648 -20.55 20.21 -2.93
CA CYS A 648 -21.55 20.29 -4.00
C CYS A 648 -21.07 19.73 -5.34
N GLY A 649 -22.03 19.41 -6.20
CA GLY A 649 -21.86 19.38 -7.65
C GLY A 649 -22.73 20.45 -8.29
N LEU A 650 -22.13 21.28 -9.15
CA LEU A 650 -22.71 22.46 -9.79
C LEU A 650 -22.39 22.43 -11.29
N PRO A 651 -23.13 23.14 -12.17
CA PRO A 651 -22.58 23.52 -13.47
C PRO A 651 -21.32 24.38 -13.28
N THR A 652 -20.40 24.40 -14.24
CA THR A 652 -19.32 25.40 -14.21
C THR A 652 -19.90 26.83 -14.29
N PRO A 653 -19.20 27.86 -13.78
CA PRO A 653 -19.74 29.21 -13.68
C PRO A 653 -20.33 29.77 -14.98
N GLU A 654 -19.70 29.47 -16.12
CA GLU A 654 -20.14 29.89 -17.45
C GLU A 654 -21.46 29.24 -17.91
N PHE A 655 -21.85 28.10 -17.34
CA PHE A 655 -23.11 27.39 -17.63
C PHE A 655 -24.13 27.46 -16.48
N ALA A 656 -23.85 28.27 -15.47
CA ALA A 656 -24.73 28.49 -14.31
C ALA A 656 -25.79 29.57 -14.55
N ASN A 657 -25.99 30.05 -15.78
CA ASN A 657 -26.89 31.15 -16.10
C ASN A 657 -28.38 30.71 -16.12
N ASN A 658 -28.92 30.38 -14.94
CA ASN A 658 -30.33 30.12 -14.72
C ASN A 658 -30.74 30.55 -13.30
N PRO A 659 -32.04 30.65 -12.99
CA PRO A 659 -32.53 31.16 -11.70
C PRO A 659 -32.02 30.44 -10.45
N LEU A 660 -31.61 29.18 -10.60
CA LEU A 660 -31.09 28.38 -9.50
C LEU A 660 -29.56 28.37 -9.47
N GLY A 661 -28.88 28.83 -10.52
CA GLY A 661 -27.47 28.51 -10.73
C GLY A 661 -27.22 27.00 -10.67
N TYR A 662 -28.18 26.19 -11.11
CA TYR A 662 -28.13 24.73 -10.88
C TYR A 662 -28.60 23.95 -12.09
N LYS A 663 -27.96 22.82 -12.34
CA LYS A 663 -28.36 21.80 -13.30
C LYS A 663 -28.19 20.43 -12.64
N PHE A 664 -29.06 19.48 -12.97
CA PHE A 664 -29.11 18.19 -12.30
C PHE A 664 -28.07 17.22 -12.87
N GLY A 665 -26.90 17.11 -12.22
CA GLY A 665 -25.80 16.21 -12.63
C GLY A 665 -25.88 14.78 -12.04
N TRP A 666 -26.86 14.53 -11.17
CA TRP A 666 -27.11 13.22 -10.53
C TRP A 666 -28.62 13.07 -10.27
N ASN A 667 -29.03 12.02 -9.55
CA ASN A 667 -30.45 11.70 -9.30
C ASN A 667 -31.28 12.96 -8.97
N PRO A 668 -32.16 13.42 -9.89
CA PRO A 668 -32.85 14.69 -9.75
C PRO A 668 -33.81 14.75 -8.56
N LEU A 669 -34.43 13.62 -8.20
CA LEU A 669 -35.30 13.55 -7.02
C LEU A 669 -34.51 13.83 -5.75
N GLY A 670 -33.34 13.20 -5.59
CA GLY A 670 -32.46 13.42 -4.45
C GLY A 670 -31.95 14.85 -4.39
N ALA A 671 -31.50 15.39 -5.53
CA ALA A 671 -30.95 16.75 -5.61
C ALA A 671 -31.97 17.84 -5.22
N PHE A 672 -33.23 17.65 -5.63
CA PHE A 672 -34.30 18.59 -5.34
C PHE A 672 -34.86 18.39 -3.92
N ALA A 673 -35.01 17.15 -3.45
CA ALA A 673 -35.56 16.87 -2.12
C ALA A 673 -34.70 17.42 -0.97
N ILE A 674 -33.39 17.59 -1.17
CA ILE A 674 -32.49 18.18 -0.15
C ILE A 674 -33.00 19.53 0.34
N THR A 675 -33.66 20.32 -0.50
CA THR A 675 -34.14 21.66 -0.12
C THR A 675 -35.29 21.63 0.90
N MET A 676 -35.94 20.48 1.06
CA MET A 676 -37.07 20.27 1.96
C MET A 676 -36.72 19.50 3.23
N ASN A 677 -35.51 18.95 3.33
CA ASN A 677 -35.08 18.17 4.48
C ASN A 677 -34.95 19.04 5.74
N SER A 678 -35.06 18.41 6.91
CA SER A 678 -34.59 18.99 8.17
C SER A 678 -33.06 18.89 8.27
N ALA A 679 -32.48 19.74 9.13
CA ALA A 679 -31.08 19.64 9.48
C ALA A 679 -30.84 19.92 10.96
N LYS A 680 -29.85 19.25 11.55
CA LYS A 680 -29.41 19.43 12.94
C LYS A 680 -27.89 19.54 12.98
N TRP A 681 -27.37 20.54 13.67
CA TRP A 681 -25.92 20.79 13.75
C TRP A 681 -25.54 21.46 15.05
N LYS A 682 -24.24 21.52 15.35
CA LYS A 682 -23.71 22.24 16.51
C LYS A 682 -22.88 23.41 16.03
N GLU A 683 -23.10 24.59 16.56
CA GLU A 683 -22.32 25.79 16.24
C GLU A 683 -22.07 26.57 17.52
N ASN A 684 -20.80 26.71 17.92
CA ASN A 684 -20.37 27.39 19.15
C ASN A 684 -21.07 26.84 20.41
N ASP A 685 -21.03 25.52 20.58
CA ASP A 685 -21.69 24.77 21.67
C ASP A 685 -23.22 24.78 21.69
N MET A 686 -23.85 25.49 20.75
CA MET A 686 -25.29 25.52 20.61
C MET A 686 -25.75 24.52 19.55
N VAL A 687 -26.61 23.57 19.95
CA VAL A 687 -27.33 22.72 18.99
C VAL A 687 -28.41 23.55 18.31
N LYS A 688 -28.37 23.57 16.99
CA LYS A 688 -29.34 24.26 16.13
C LYS A 688 -30.07 23.23 15.28
N GLU A 689 -31.31 23.56 14.94
CA GLU A 689 -32.18 22.70 14.12
C GLU A 689 -32.99 23.55 13.14
N ALA A 690 -33.02 23.11 11.89
CA ALA A 690 -33.92 23.60 10.87
C ALA A 690 -35.00 22.54 10.62
N LYS A 691 -36.27 22.94 10.77
CA LYS A 691 -37.40 22.07 10.48
C LYS A 691 -37.49 21.80 8.97
N ALA A 692 -38.15 20.71 8.60
CA ALA A 692 -38.43 20.41 7.20
C ALA A 692 -39.08 21.61 6.50
N GLY A 693 -38.55 21.95 5.32
CA GLY A 693 -38.95 23.12 4.53
C GLY A 693 -38.37 24.46 5.00
N SER A 694 -37.89 24.65 6.23
CA SER A 694 -37.27 25.93 6.69
C SER A 694 -35.75 25.98 6.51
N LEU A 695 -35.18 25.03 5.75
CA LEU A 695 -33.73 24.86 5.65
C LEU A 695 -33.04 26.06 4.99
N MET A 696 -33.66 26.62 3.95
CA MET A 696 -33.12 27.76 3.20
C MET A 696 -33.06 29.06 4.02
N ASP A 697 -33.79 29.16 5.13
CA ASP A 697 -33.72 30.31 6.04
C ASP A 697 -32.39 30.36 6.80
N HIS A 698 -31.65 29.24 6.80
CA HIS A 698 -30.35 29.08 7.44
C HIS A 698 -29.19 29.09 6.45
N ALA A 699 -29.45 29.41 5.18
CA ALA A 699 -28.40 29.59 4.19
C ALA A 699 -27.54 30.82 4.54
N LYS A 700 -26.21 30.66 4.45
CA LYS A 700 -25.23 31.71 4.73
C LYS A 700 -24.39 31.95 3.48
N ASP A 701 -24.07 33.21 3.23
CA ASP A 701 -23.04 33.55 2.25
C ASP A 701 -21.70 33.02 2.76
N VAL A 702 -21.03 32.22 1.93
CA VAL A 702 -19.68 31.70 2.19
C VAL A 702 -18.73 32.11 1.07
N GLY A 703 -19.14 33.08 0.24
CA GLY A 703 -18.32 33.68 -0.80
C GLY A 703 -17.05 34.29 -0.20
N GLY A 704 -15.92 34.10 -0.87
CA GLY A 704 -14.63 34.68 -0.49
C GLY A 704 -13.54 33.66 -0.14
N PHE A 705 -13.90 32.42 0.22
CA PHE A 705 -12.90 31.41 0.53
C PHE A 705 -12.28 30.74 -0.71
N LEU A 706 -13.03 30.68 -1.81
CA LEU A 706 -12.54 30.38 -3.15
C LEU A 706 -12.76 31.61 -4.02
N ARG A 707 -11.69 32.36 -4.28
CA ARG A 707 -11.75 33.55 -5.15
C ARG A 707 -12.28 33.14 -6.52
N GLY A 708 -13.25 33.89 -7.04
CA GLY A 708 -13.89 33.61 -8.33
C GLY A 708 -15.22 32.85 -8.24
N PHE A 709 -15.63 32.35 -7.06
CA PHE A 709 -16.92 31.69 -6.86
C PHE A 709 -17.83 32.46 -5.90
N ALA A 710 -19.08 32.68 -6.31
CA ALA A 710 -20.14 33.28 -5.48
C ALA A 710 -20.99 32.17 -4.85
N LEU A 711 -20.61 31.70 -3.66
CA LEU A 711 -21.20 30.53 -3.02
C LEU A 711 -22.01 30.87 -1.77
N GLU A 712 -23.09 30.15 -1.57
CA GLU A 712 -23.86 30.08 -0.33
C GLU A 712 -23.87 28.64 0.21
N ALA A 713 -23.97 28.49 1.53
CA ALA A 713 -23.97 27.19 2.19
C ALA A 713 -25.16 27.05 3.16
N PHE A 714 -25.73 25.86 3.24
CA PHE A 714 -26.73 25.51 4.24
C PHE A 714 -26.44 24.12 4.84
N PRO A 715 -26.80 23.87 6.11
CA PRO A 715 -26.55 22.59 6.78
C PRO A 715 -27.34 21.45 6.11
N ASN A 716 -26.88 20.21 6.26
CA ASN A 716 -27.46 19.04 5.61
C ASN A 716 -27.68 17.91 6.61
N ARG A 717 -28.93 17.42 6.73
CA ARG A 717 -29.34 16.31 7.60
C ARG A 717 -28.80 16.49 9.04
N ASP A 718 -28.45 15.41 9.72
CA ASP A 718 -27.88 15.45 11.06
C ASP A 718 -26.35 15.41 11.02
N SER A 719 -25.72 16.51 11.43
CA SER A 719 -24.27 16.65 11.58
C SER A 719 -23.74 16.10 12.92
N LEU A 720 -24.60 15.91 13.93
CA LEU A 720 -24.17 15.49 15.27
C LEU A 720 -23.65 14.06 15.30
N LYS A 721 -24.17 13.18 14.42
CA LYS A 721 -23.69 11.79 14.29
C LYS A 721 -22.19 11.70 13.99
N TYR A 722 -21.60 12.72 13.38
CA TYR A 722 -20.18 12.74 13.02
C TYR A 722 -19.28 12.99 14.23
N GLN A 723 -19.80 13.46 15.37
CA GLN A 723 -19.02 13.54 16.60
C GLN A 723 -18.61 12.15 17.07
N GLY A 724 -19.54 11.20 17.08
CA GLY A 724 -19.23 9.81 17.39
C GLY A 724 -18.41 9.15 16.28
N LEU A 725 -18.82 9.34 15.02
CA LEU A 725 -18.19 8.69 13.87
C LEU A 725 -16.71 9.05 13.69
N TYR A 726 -16.33 10.29 13.98
CA TYR A 726 -14.96 10.79 13.85
C TYR A 726 -14.21 10.88 15.18
N ASN A 727 -14.79 10.39 16.28
CA ASN A 727 -14.22 10.49 17.63
C ASN A 727 -13.88 11.93 18.04
N LEU A 728 -14.87 12.82 17.92
CA LEU A 728 -14.80 14.26 18.17
C LEU A 728 -15.74 14.70 19.33
N PRO A 729 -15.53 14.20 20.57
CA PRO A 729 -16.46 14.42 21.68
C PRO A 729 -16.53 15.89 22.12
N ASP A 730 -15.39 16.60 22.14
CA ASP A 730 -15.27 17.95 22.71
C ASP A 730 -15.36 19.08 21.68
N THR A 731 -15.82 18.78 20.47
CA THR A 731 -15.89 19.76 19.38
C THR A 731 -17.07 20.71 19.60
N LYS A 732 -16.81 22.01 19.54
CA LYS A 732 -17.80 23.09 19.78
C LYS A 732 -18.67 23.36 18.56
N THR A 733 -18.11 23.18 17.37
CA THR A 733 -18.80 23.38 16.10
C THR A 733 -18.66 22.14 15.24
N ILE A 734 -19.78 21.52 14.87
CA ILE A 734 -19.83 20.42 13.91
C ILE A 734 -20.93 20.68 12.89
N ILE A 735 -20.50 20.95 11.65
CA ILE A 735 -21.40 21.29 10.55
C ILE A 735 -21.02 20.49 9.33
N ARG A 736 -21.98 19.76 8.78
CA ARG A 736 -21.94 19.27 7.41
C ARG A 736 -23.03 19.96 6.61
N GLY A 737 -22.71 20.38 5.40
CA GLY A 737 -23.64 21.16 4.59
C GLY A 737 -23.41 21.05 3.09
N THR A 738 -24.26 21.74 2.36
CA THR A 738 -24.28 21.78 0.91
C THR A 738 -23.95 23.18 0.41
N LEU A 739 -23.14 23.27 -0.64
CA LEU A 739 -22.86 24.52 -1.35
C LEU A 739 -23.81 24.70 -2.55
N ARG A 740 -24.20 25.95 -2.81
CA ARG A 740 -24.88 26.39 -4.04
C ARG A 740 -24.34 27.73 -4.49
N TYR A 741 -24.61 28.10 -5.74
CA TYR A 741 -24.38 29.48 -6.15
C TYR A 741 -25.35 30.42 -5.43
N ARG A 742 -24.86 31.62 -5.14
CA ARG A 742 -25.64 32.67 -4.48
C ARG A 742 -26.95 32.92 -5.22
N GLY A 743 -28.06 32.97 -4.48
CA GLY A 743 -29.40 33.21 -5.01
C GLY A 743 -30.25 31.95 -5.11
N PHE A 744 -29.65 30.75 -5.04
CA PHE A 744 -30.38 29.48 -5.03
C PHE A 744 -31.41 29.42 -3.90
N SER A 745 -31.02 29.75 -2.67
CA SER A 745 -31.88 29.73 -1.48
C SER A 745 -33.07 30.66 -1.62
N GLU A 746 -32.88 31.83 -2.21
CA GLU A 746 -33.95 32.80 -2.47
C GLU A 746 -34.95 32.29 -3.51
N ALA A 747 -34.47 31.68 -4.59
CA ALA A 747 -35.31 31.05 -5.60
C ALA A 747 -36.15 29.89 -5.03
N ILE A 748 -35.55 29.04 -4.18
CA ILE A 748 -36.29 27.96 -3.50
C ILE A 748 -37.31 28.52 -2.49
N LYS A 749 -36.96 29.57 -1.74
CA LYS A 749 -37.93 30.26 -0.85
C LYS A 749 -39.12 30.78 -1.64
N ALA A 750 -38.91 31.34 -2.83
CA ALA A 750 -40.00 31.81 -3.69
C ALA A 750 -40.98 30.68 -4.06
N LEU A 751 -40.47 29.52 -4.48
CA LEU A 751 -41.29 28.33 -4.76
C LEU A 751 -42.05 27.85 -3.52
N LYS A 752 -41.38 27.83 -2.36
CA LYS A 752 -42.00 27.43 -1.09
C LYS A 752 -43.12 28.38 -0.68
N MET A 753 -42.89 29.69 -0.76
CA MET A 753 -43.88 30.71 -0.37
C MET A 753 -45.13 30.63 -1.24
N LEU A 754 -45.00 30.23 -2.50
CA LEU A 754 -46.13 29.95 -3.38
C LEU A 754 -46.82 28.60 -3.13
N GLY A 755 -46.24 27.70 -2.35
CA GLY A 755 -46.78 26.35 -2.11
C GLY A 755 -46.39 25.32 -3.18
N LEU A 756 -45.51 25.69 -4.13
CA LEU A 756 -45.10 24.82 -5.24
C LEU A 756 -44.21 23.64 -4.82
N LEU A 757 -43.76 23.61 -3.57
CA LEU A 757 -42.97 22.53 -2.99
C LEU A 757 -43.79 21.60 -2.08
N ASP A 758 -45.12 21.71 -2.10
CA ASP A 758 -46.00 20.83 -1.32
C ASP A 758 -46.01 19.40 -1.90
N GLN A 759 -45.81 18.43 -1.02
CA GLN A 759 -45.72 17.00 -1.34
C GLN A 759 -47.07 16.28 -1.21
N ILE A 760 -48.11 16.97 -0.76
CA ILE A 760 -49.47 16.42 -0.66
C ILE A 760 -49.96 16.02 -2.06
N GLN A 761 -50.50 14.80 -2.17
CA GLN A 761 -51.15 14.33 -3.39
C GLN A 761 -52.45 15.10 -3.62
N GLN A 762 -52.65 15.57 -4.84
CA GLN A 762 -53.81 16.39 -5.22
C GLN A 762 -54.51 15.75 -6.42
N ASP A 763 -55.83 15.56 -6.34
CA ASP A 763 -56.60 14.85 -7.38
C ASP A 763 -56.49 15.53 -8.75
N TYR A 764 -56.51 16.86 -8.80
CA TYR A 764 -56.41 17.64 -10.04
C TYR A 764 -55.02 17.60 -10.69
N LEU A 765 -54.00 17.12 -9.96
CA LEU A 765 -52.63 16.91 -10.42
C LEU A 765 -52.34 15.44 -10.72
N GLN A 766 -53.32 14.54 -10.60
CA GLN A 766 -53.13 13.15 -11.04
C GLN A 766 -53.07 13.06 -12.57
N PRO A 767 -52.20 12.18 -13.12
CA PRO A 767 -52.18 11.93 -14.56
C PRO A 767 -53.58 11.57 -15.08
N ASN A 768 -54.02 12.21 -16.17
CA ASN A 768 -55.33 12.02 -16.81
C ASN A 768 -56.57 12.43 -15.98
N ASN A 769 -56.40 13.16 -14.88
CA ASN A 769 -57.52 13.66 -14.05
C ASN A 769 -57.60 15.20 -14.05
N GLY A 770 -58.81 15.76 -13.95
CA GLY A 770 -59.07 17.21 -13.88
C GLY A 770 -58.79 18.01 -15.16
N THR A 771 -59.19 19.28 -15.18
CA THR A 771 -58.99 20.20 -16.32
C THR A 771 -57.50 20.43 -16.59
N GLN A 772 -57.11 20.50 -17.86
CA GLN A 772 -55.74 20.85 -18.25
C GLN A 772 -55.53 22.36 -18.08
N LEU A 773 -54.65 22.74 -17.17
CA LEU A 773 -54.29 24.14 -16.91
C LEU A 773 -52.91 24.45 -17.51
N SER A 774 -52.71 25.71 -17.89
CA SER A 774 -51.37 26.26 -18.07
C SER A 774 -50.73 26.62 -16.73
N TRP A 775 -49.41 26.79 -16.70
CA TRP A 775 -48.71 27.26 -15.50
C TRP A 775 -49.27 28.59 -14.99
N ARG A 776 -49.54 29.55 -15.90
CA ARG A 776 -50.19 30.81 -15.53
C ARG A 776 -51.54 30.61 -14.85
N GLN A 777 -52.38 29.73 -15.39
CA GLN A 777 -53.71 29.44 -14.84
C GLN A 777 -53.61 28.75 -13.47
N LEU A 778 -52.71 27.77 -13.33
CA LEU A 778 -52.45 27.11 -12.06
C LEU A 778 -52.03 28.11 -10.97
N ILE A 779 -51.11 29.04 -11.28
CA ILE A 779 -50.69 30.06 -10.33
C ILE A 779 -51.83 31.04 -10.00
N ALA A 780 -52.65 31.42 -10.98
CA ALA A 780 -53.82 32.27 -10.74
C ALA A 780 -54.80 31.60 -9.75
N GLU A 781 -55.12 30.32 -9.96
CA GLU A 781 -56.01 29.55 -9.10
C GLU A 781 -55.41 29.36 -7.69
N MET A 782 -54.11 29.05 -7.59
CA MET A 782 -53.40 28.95 -6.30
C MET A 782 -53.35 30.27 -5.52
N MET A 783 -53.44 31.41 -6.22
CA MET A 783 -53.52 32.74 -5.62
C MET A 783 -54.97 33.16 -5.32
N GLY A 784 -55.97 32.31 -5.59
CA GLY A 784 -57.38 32.60 -5.34
C GLY A 784 -58.02 33.55 -6.36
N HIS A 785 -57.48 33.62 -7.58
CA HIS A 785 -57.96 34.49 -8.64
C HIS A 785 -58.43 33.72 -9.89
N PRO A 786 -59.33 34.30 -10.70
CA PRO A 786 -59.77 33.70 -11.96
C PRO A 786 -58.64 33.43 -12.96
N SER A 787 -58.78 32.35 -13.73
CA SER A 787 -57.79 31.89 -14.72
C SER A 787 -57.54 32.86 -15.90
N ASP A 788 -58.38 33.88 -16.08
CA ASP A 788 -58.26 34.94 -17.09
C ASP A 788 -57.61 36.24 -16.57
N ILE A 789 -57.09 36.24 -15.33
CA ILE A 789 -56.37 37.39 -14.77
C ILE A 789 -55.21 37.85 -15.66
N SER A 790 -55.08 39.17 -15.86
CA SER A 790 -53.95 39.74 -16.61
C SER A 790 -52.61 39.41 -15.95
N ILE A 791 -51.63 39.01 -16.74
CA ILE A 791 -50.29 38.59 -16.25
C ILE A 791 -49.59 39.65 -15.39
N SER A 792 -49.77 40.94 -15.67
CA SER A 792 -49.19 42.04 -14.88
C SER A 792 -49.76 42.07 -13.46
N LYS A 793 -51.09 41.96 -13.31
CA LYS A 793 -51.74 41.85 -11.99
C LYS A 793 -51.30 40.60 -11.24
N LEU A 794 -51.23 39.45 -11.93
CA LEU A 794 -50.79 38.20 -11.30
C LEU A 794 -49.35 38.29 -10.78
N LYS A 795 -48.43 38.88 -11.55
CA LYS A 795 -47.05 39.12 -11.12
C LYS A 795 -46.98 40.05 -9.91
N ASN A 796 -47.80 41.10 -9.84
CA ASN A 796 -47.85 42.00 -8.69
C ASN A 796 -48.33 41.27 -7.42
N LEU A 797 -49.38 40.46 -7.52
CA LEU A 797 -49.88 39.66 -6.40
C LEU A 797 -48.84 38.64 -5.90
N VAL A 798 -48.14 38.00 -6.83
CA VAL A 798 -47.03 37.11 -6.47
C VAL A 798 -45.87 37.89 -5.84
N HIS A 799 -45.54 39.08 -6.35
CA HIS A 799 -44.52 39.96 -5.77
C HIS A 799 -44.84 40.32 -4.32
N GLU A 800 -46.08 40.71 -4.01
CA GLU A 800 -46.53 40.98 -2.64
C GLU A 800 -46.37 39.76 -1.74
N LYS A 801 -46.64 38.56 -2.26
CA LYS A 801 -46.51 37.31 -1.51
C LYS A 801 -45.05 36.90 -1.26
N VAL A 802 -44.17 37.04 -2.26
CA VAL A 802 -42.75 36.63 -2.13
C VAL A 802 -41.86 37.73 -1.55
N GLY A 803 -42.30 38.99 -1.57
CA GLY A 803 -41.67 40.14 -0.93
C GLY A 803 -40.27 40.52 -1.45
N SER A 804 -39.94 40.17 -2.69
CA SER A 804 -38.61 40.43 -3.26
C SER A 804 -38.63 40.39 -4.80
N ASP A 805 -38.06 41.41 -5.43
CA ASP A 805 -37.85 41.47 -6.88
C ASP A 805 -37.02 40.29 -7.39
N LEU A 806 -35.96 39.92 -6.65
CA LEU A 806 -35.08 38.79 -7.01
C LEU A 806 -35.86 37.46 -7.02
N ARG A 807 -36.72 37.25 -6.02
CA ARG A 807 -37.58 36.06 -5.95
C ARG A 807 -38.60 36.03 -7.08
N LEU A 808 -39.26 37.15 -7.36
CA LEU A 808 -40.20 37.26 -8.47
C LEU A 808 -39.50 36.98 -9.81
N GLN A 809 -38.33 37.57 -10.03
CA GLN A 809 -37.57 37.40 -11.26
C GLN A 809 -37.16 35.93 -11.47
N ALA A 810 -36.71 35.25 -10.42
CA ALA A 810 -36.39 33.82 -10.47
C ALA A 810 -37.61 32.98 -10.91
N LEU A 811 -38.80 33.27 -10.38
CA LEU A 811 -40.05 32.61 -10.76
C LEU A 811 -40.44 32.88 -12.23
N ILE A 812 -40.27 34.12 -12.70
CA ILE A 812 -40.51 34.50 -14.09
C ILE A 812 -39.64 33.67 -15.04
N GLU A 813 -38.34 33.61 -14.77
CA GLU A 813 -37.38 32.89 -15.60
C GLU A 813 -37.60 31.36 -15.57
N MET A 814 -38.03 30.79 -14.43
CA MET A 814 -38.50 29.41 -14.30
C MET A 814 -39.71 29.07 -15.18
N GLY A 815 -40.40 30.09 -15.71
CA GLY A 815 -41.52 29.90 -16.62
C GLY A 815 -42.82 29.54 -15.91
N ILE A 816 -42.98 29.88 -14.62
CA ILE A 816 -44.20 29.55 -13.87
C ILE A 816 -45.41 30.42 -14.28
N PHE A 817 -45.18 31.48 -15.04
CA PHE A 817 -46.22 32.37 -15.56
C PHE A 817 -46.49 32.17 -17.06
N GLU A 818 -45.88 31.15 -17.66
CA GLU A 818 -46.04 30.83 -19.08
C GLU A 818 -47.38 30.12 -19.35
N ASP A 819 -47.86 30.20 -20.59
CA ASP A 819 -49.05 29.48 -21.05
C ASP A 819 -48.75 28.01 -21.43
N GLU A 820 -47.59 27.50 -21.05
CA GLU A 820 -47.25 26.08 -21.21
C GLU A 820 -48.19 25.21 -20.35
N PRO A 821 -48.76 24.13 -20.89
CA PRO A 821 -49.55 23.16 -20.13
C PRO A 821 -48.77 22.54 -18.97
N VAL A 822 -49.40 22.42 -17.81
CA VAL A 822 -48.85 21.73 -16.63
C VAL A 822 -48.82 20.22 -16.87
N ILE A 823 -47.65 19.61 -16.71
CA ILE A 823 -47.51 18.15 -16.70
C ILE A 823 -47.77 17.64 -15.28
N LYS A 824 -48.88 16.94 -15.13
CA LYS A 824 -49.44 16.48 -13.86
C LYS A 824 -48.66 15.28 -13.30
N CYS A 825 -48.04 15.44 -12.13
CA CYS A 825 -47.21 14.41 -11.50
C CYS A 825 -47.69 14.02 -10.07
N GLY A 826 -48.96 14.20 -9.75
CA GLY A 826 -49.60 13.81 -8.48
C GLY A 826 -49.51 14.87 -7.39
N SER A 827 -48.34 15.49 -7.18
CA SER A 827 -48.12 16.57 -6.22
C SER A 827 -47.60 17.85 -6.89
N LEU A 828 -47.71 19.00 -6.22
CA LEU A 828 -47.10 20.25 -6.69
C LEU A 828 -45.58 20.15 -6.71
N PHE A 829 -44.99 19.48 -5.71
CA PHE A 829 -43.55 19.22 -5.64
C PHE A 829 -43.06 18.43 -6.86
N ASP A 830 -43.71 17.31 -7.20
CA ASP A 830 -43.32 16.48 -8.34
C ASP A 830 -43.51 17.21 -9.68
N THR A 831 -44.61 17.93 -9.80
CA THR A 831 -44.98 18.70 -11.00
C THR A 831 -43.98 19.84 -11.24
N THR A 832 -43.64 20.60 -10.20
CA THR A 832 -42.66 21.69 -10.24
C THR A 832 -41.25 21.15 -10.50
N ARG A 833 -40.85 20.08 -9.80
CA ARG A 833 -39.56 19.41 -10.04
C ARG A 833 -39.43 18.99 -11.50
N PHE A 834 -40.45 18.35 -12.07
CA PHE A 834 -40.46 17.90 -13.46
C PHE A 834 -40.25 19.06 -14.45
N LYS A 835 -40.98 20.17 -14.25
CA LYS A 835 -40.83 21.40 -15.06
C LYS A 835 -39.41 21.96 -15.00
N ILE A 836 -38.82 22.08 -13.81
CA ILE A 836 -37.46 22.62 -13.64
C ILE A 836 -36.41 21.70 -14.30
N ILE A 837 -36.49 20.38 -14.09
CA ILE A 837 -35.55 19.42 -14.69
C ILE A 837 -35.61 19.50 -16.22
N ARG A 838 -36.82 19.54 -16.79
CA ARG A 838 -37.00 19.61 -18.25
C ARG A 838 -36.51 20.92 -18.85
N ARG A 839 -36.58 22.01 -18.10
CA ARG A 839 -36.19 23.36 -18.57
C ARG A 839 -34.68 23.59 -18.50
N TYR A 840 -34.00 22.98 -17.54
CA TYR A 840 -32.57 23.23 -17.30
C TYR A 840 -31.73 21.93 -17.33
N PRO A 841 -31.74 21.17 -18.44
CA PRO A 841 -30.83 20.06 -18.60
C PRO A 841 -29.38 20.58 -18.82
N PHE A 842 -28.41 19.69 -18.62
CA PHE A 842 -27.09 19.88 -19.21
C PHE A 842 -27.20 19.69 -20.73
N GLU A 843 -26.70 20.67 -21.47
CA GLU A 843 -26.60 20.64 -22.92
C GLU A 843 -25.27 20.04 -23.37
N ALA A 844 -25.18 19.64 -24.64
CA ALA A 844 -23.95 19.09 -25.19
C ALA A 844 -22.81 20.13 -25.14
N GLY A 845 -21.68 19.77 -24.52
CA GLY A 845 -20.51 20.65 -24.38
C GLY A 845 -20.47 21.44 -23.07
N GLU A 846 -21.52 21.38 -22.25
CA GLU A 846 -21.51 21.98 -20.92
C GLU A 846 -20.85 21.05 -19.90
N ASN A 847 -20.05 21.61 -19.00
CA ASN A 847 -19.35 20.86 -17.96
C ASN A 847 -19.97 21.11 -16.59
N ASP A 848 -19.85 20.13 -15.71
CA ASP A 848 -20.10 20.27 -14.28
C ASP A 848 -18.80 20.49 -13.50
N LEU A 849 -18.97 20.75 -12.22
CA LEU A 849 -17.94 21.11 -11.26
C LEU A 849 -18.30 20.52 -9.91
N VAL A 850 -17.34 19.91 -9.24
CA VAL A 850 -17.44 19.52 -7.83
C VAL A 850 -16.57 20.45 -7.00
N ILE A 851 -17.14 20.99 -5.94
CA ILE A 851 -16.42 21.78 -4.93
C ILE A 851 -16.64 21.13 -3.58
N MET A 852 -15.54 20.84 -2.87
CA MET A 852 -15.58 20.42 -1.48
C MET A 852 -14.61 21.28 -0.66
N ARG A 853 -15.08 21.72 0.51
CA ARG A 853 -14.26 22.41 1.51
C ARG A 853 -14.45 21.75 2.86
N ILE A 854 -13.35 21.43 3.51
CA ILE A 854 -13.33 20.96 4.91
C ILE A 854 -12.46 21.92 5.70
N ASN A 855 -12.99 22.46 6.79
CA ASN A 855 -12.33 23.42 7.66
C ASN A 855 -12.28 22.87 9.09
N PHE A 856 -11.11 22.98 9.70
CA PHE A 856 -10.80 22.53 11.04
C PHE A 856 -10.32 23.71 11.87
N GLY A 857 -10.91 23.88 13.06
CA GLY A 857 -10.31 24.67 14.13
C GLY A 857 -9.59 23.72 15.07
N ILE A 858 -8.28 23.85 15.16
CA ILE A 858 -7.39 22.97 15.92
C ILE A 858 -6.87 23.74 17.14
N GLU A 859 -6.81 23.10 18.29
CA GLU A 859 -6.21 23.61 19.52
C GLU A 859 -5.13 22.63 19.99
N TYR A 860 -3.90 23.11 20.19
CA TYR A 860 -2.77 22.31 20.65
C TYR A 860 -2.60 22.41 22.18
N ALA A 861 -1.77 21.53 22.75
CA ALA A 861 -1.49 21.50 24.18
C ALA A 861 -0.84 22.79 24.72
N ASP A 862 -0.11 23.51 23.87
CA ASP A 862 0.47 24.84 24.18
C ASP A 862 -0.56 25.99 24.07
N LEU A 863 -1.85 25.65 23.95
CA LEU A 863 -2.98 26.56 23.75
C LEU A 863 -2.93 27.34 22.43
N SER A 864 -2.00 27.02 21.52
CA SER A 864 -2.02 27.59 20.18
C SER A 864 -3.23 27.07 19.40
N VAL A 865 -3.80 27.96 18.59
CA VAL A 865 -4.95 27.68 17.74
C VAL A 865 -4.54 27.82 16.28
N GLU A 866 -4.95 26.84 15.47
CA GLU A 866 -4.73 26.81 14.04
C GLU A 866 -6.06 26.63 13.31
N GLU A 867 -6.23 27.32 12.19
CA GLU A 867 -7.32 27.05 11.25
C GLU A 867 -6.75 26.38 10.01
N LYS A 868 -7.08 25.10 9.81
CA LYS A 868 -6.64 24.30 8.66
C LYS A 868 -7.82 24.09 7.71
N SER A 869 -7.62 24.32 6.41
CA SER A 869 -8.67 24.14 5.41
C SER A 869 -8.18 23.33 4.22
N LEU A 870 -8.98 22.33 3.83
CA LEU A 870 -8.84 21.54 2.62
C LEU A 870 -9.84 22.03 1.58
N ASN A 871 -9.37 22.32 0.36
CA ASN A 871 -10.22 22.72 -0.76
C ASN A 871 -9.98 21.77 -1.94
N MET A 872 -11.04 21.09 -2.40
CA MET A 872 -11.02 20.25 -3.59
C MET A 872 -11.96 20.86 -4.64
N VAL A 873 -11.44 21.04 -5.85
CA VAL A 873 -12.19 21.54 -7.00
C VAL A 873 -11.90 20.62 -8.18
N VAL A 874 -12.93 19.97 -8.72
CA VAL A 874 -12.82 19.02 -9.83
C VAL A 874 -13.76 19.45 -10.94
N TYR A 875 -13.25 19.60 -12.17
CA TYR A 875 -14.03 19.95 -13.34
C TYR A 875 -14.38 18.70 -14.16
N GLY A 876 -15.56 18.71 -14.78
CA GLY A 876 -15.95 17.72 -15.78
C GLY A 876 -15.12 17.86 -17.06
N GLU A 877 -15.00 16.77 -17.80
CA GLU A 877 -14.24 16.72 -19.04
C GLU A 877 -15.09 17.12 -20.25
N SER A 878 -14.54 17.99 -21.10
CA SER A 878 -15.19 18.40 -22.35
C SER A 878 -15.16 17.30 -23.42
N ASN A 879 -15.97 17.45 -24.47
CA ASN A 879 -15.96 16.58 -25.68
C ASN A 879 -16.30 15.10 -25.43
N GLY A 880 -17.23 14.81 -24.51
CA GLY A 880 -17.72 13.44 -24.28
C GLY A 880 -16.93 12.65 -23.24
N GLY A 881 -16.08 13.31 -22.45
CA GLY A 881 -15.47 12.74 -21.24
C GLY A 881 -16.43 12.69 -20.05
N PHE A 882 -15.90 12.35 -18.87
CA PHE A 882 -16.72 12.17 -17.67
C PHE A 882 -16.98 13.46 -16.91
N SER A 883 -18.19 13.58 -16.35
CA SER A 883 -18.57 14.66 -15.42
C SER A 883 -17.75 14.59 -14.12
N ALA A 884 -17.50 15.73 -13.48
CA ALA A 884 -16.85 15.81 -12.16
C ALA A 884 -17.60 14.96 -11.12
N MET A 885 -18.94 15.05 -11.12
CA MET A 885 -19.78 14.26 -10.23
C MET A 885 -19.61 12.76 -10.47
N SER A 886 -19.63 12.31 -11.72
CA SER A 886 -19.42 10.88 -12.02
C SER A 886 -18.02 10.41 -11.64
N LYS A 887 -16.97 11.21 -11.89
CA LYS A 887 -15.58 10.83 -11.57
C LYS A 887 -15.38 10.70 -10.06
N THR A 888 -15.83 11.70 -9.31
CA THR A 888 -15.67 11.76 -7.86
C THR A 888 -16.56 10.78 -7.09
N VAL A 889 -17.52 10.14 -7.75
CA VAL A 889 -18.31 9.03 -7.17
C VAL A 889 -17.82 7.67 -7.67
N GLY A 890 -17.57 7.54 -8.97
CA GLY A 890 -17.22 6.29 -9.63
C GLY A 890 -15.81 5.81 -9.32
N TYR A 891 -14.80 6.69 -9.34
CA TYR A 891 -13.42 6.28 -9.08
C TYR A 891 -13.17 5.83 -7.64
N PRO A 892 -13.67 6.50 -6.58
CA PRO A 892 -13.52 5.96 -5.22
C PRO A 892 -14.13 4.57 -5.06
N ALA A 893 -15.33 4.33 -5.63
CA ALA A 893 -15.97 3.03 -5.62
C ALA A 893 -15.18 1.97 -6.42
N ALA A 894 -14.59 2.34 -7.56
CA ALA A 894 -13.77 1.47 -8.40
C ALA A 894 -12.46 1.06 -7.69
N ILE A 895 -11.77 2.03 -7.10
CA ILE A 895 -10.53 1.81 -6.33
C ILE A 895 -10.82 0.91 -5.13
N ALA A 896 -11.89 1.19 -4.37
CA ALA A 896 -12.33 0.36 -3.26
C ALA A 896 -12.65 -1.09 -3.69
N THR A 897 -13.32 -1.25 -4.83
CA THR A 897 -13.63 -2.57 -5.41
C THR A 897 -12.34 -3.34 -5.73
N LYS A 898 -11.37 -2.68 -6.38
CA LYS A 898 -10.08 -3.28 -6.72
C LYS A 898 -9.29 -3.67 -5.47
N MET A 899 -9.23 -2.80 -4.46
CA MET A 899 -8.56 -3.08 -3.18
C MET A 899 -9.14 -4.30 -2.45
N ILE A 900 -10.47 -4.52 -2.50
CA ILE A 900 -11.09 -5.71 -1.92
C ILE A 900 -10.75 -6.96 -2.76
N LEU A 901 -10.79 -6.87 -4.09
CA LEU A 901 -10.42 -7.97 -5.00
C LEU A 901 -8.98 -8.43 -4.81
N GLU A 902 -8.06 -7.50 -4.56
CA GLU A 902 -6.63 -7.74 -4.38
C GLU A 902 -6.27 -8.10 -2.93
N GLY A 903 -7.24 -8.10 -2.01
CA GLY A 903 -7.05 -8.48 -0.62
C GLY A 903 -6.34 -7.42 0.24
N GLU A 904 -6.29 -6.17 -0.21
CA GLU A 904 -5.76 -5.03 0.55
C GLU A 904 -6.71 -4.66 1.71
N ILE A 905 -8.02 -4.71 1.47
CA ILE A 905 -9.05 -4.49 2.50
C ILE A 905 -9.52 -5.86 3.01
N GLN A 906 -9.07 -6.23 4.20
CA GLN A 906 -9.35 -7.54 4.79
C GLN A 906 -10.45 -7.51 5.85
N THR A 907 -10.79 -6.31 6.34
CA THR A 907 -11.81 -6.10 7.38
C THR A 907 -13.18 -6.59 6.90
N LYS A 908 -13.80 -7.47 7.71
CA LYS A 908 -15.11 -8.08 7.43
C LYS A 908 -16.25 -7.31 8.10
N GLY A 909 -17.46 -7.50 7.58
CA GLY A 909 -18.68 -6.82 8.05
C GLY A 909 -19.08 -5.62 7.19
N MET A 910 -19.96 -4.80 7.75
CA MET A 910 -20.49 -3.56 7.17
C MET A 910 -19.58 -2.41 7.57
N ILE A 911 -18.71 -1.99 6.65
CA ILE A 911 -17.66 -1.00 6.92
C ILE A 911 -17.87 0.30 6.13
N VAL A 912 -17.18 1.33 6.58
CA VAL A 912 -17.10 2.69 6.00
C VAL A 912 -15.62 3.12 5.98
N PRO A 913 -15.18 4.04 5.10
CA PRO A 913 -13.75 4.30 4.87
C PRO A 913 -13.13 5.24 5.93
N LEU A 914 -13.12 4.81 7.20
CA LEU A 914 -12.62 5.62 8.32
C LEU A 914 -11.26 5.17 8.84
N GLN A 915 -10.87 3.94 8.52
CA GLN A 915 -9.61 3.35 8.94
C GLN A 915 -8.48 3.82 8.01
N PRO A 916 -7.28 4.15 8.54
CA PRO A 916 -6.13 4.59 7.73
C PRO A 916 -5.78 3.64 6.60
N GLU A 917 -5.85 2.34 6.86
CA GLU A 917 -5.61 1.28 5.88
C GLU A 917 -6.57 1.28 4.67
N VAL A 918 -7.74 1.92 4.81
CA VAL A 918 -8.73 2.08 3.74
C VAL A 918 -8.59 3.46 3.09
N TYR A 919 -8.64 4.54 3.88
CA TYR A 919 -8.72 5.88 3.30
C TYR A 919 -7.41 6.38 2.69
N ARG A 920 -6.24 6.04 3.25
CA ARG A 920 -4.95 6.56 2.75
C ARG A 920 -4.63 6.02 1.34
N PRO A 921 -4.75 4.71 1.06
CA PRO A 921 -4.52 4.20 -0.29
C PRO A 921 -5.56 4.74 -1.30
N ILE A 922 -6.83 4.87 -0.91
CA ILE A 922 -7.86 5.42 -1.79
C ILE A 922 -7.53 6.88 -2.16
N LEU A 923 -7.20 7.73 -1.18
CA LEU A 923 -6.81 9.12 -1.45
C LEU A 923 -5.55 9.22 -2.31
N SER A 924 -4.56 8.34 -2.09
CA SER A 924 -3.35 8.29 -2.91
C SER A 924 -3.66 7.96 -4.37
N ARG A 925 -4.48 6.94 -4.63
CA ARG A 925 -4.89 6.54 -5.99
C ARG A 925 -5.81 7.56 -6.65
N LEU A 926 -6.69 8.22 -5.88
CA LEU A 926 -7.51 9.32 -6.40
C LEU A 926 -6.66 10.51 -6.86
N LYS A 927 -5.54 10.79 -6.18
CA LYS A 927 -4.60 11.83 -6.59
C LYS A 927 -3.98 11.53 -7.96
N GLU A 928 -3.73 10.27 -8.28
CA GLU A 928 -3.26 9.83 -9.61
C GLU A 928 -4.32 10.07 -10.70
N GLU A 929 -5.61 9.94 -10.38
CA GLU A 929 -6.74 10.31 -11.26
C GLU A 929 -7.03 11.83 -11.29
N GLY A 930 -6.16 12.65 -10.68
CA GLY A 930 -6.30 14.11 -10.61
C GLY A 930 -7.34 14.62 -9.62
N ILE A 931 -7.80 13.78 -8.69
CA ILE A 931 -8.78 14.12 -7.64
C ILE A 931 -8.05 14.24 -6.29
N PHE A 932 -7.79 15.47 -5.86
CA PHE A 932 -7.14 15.72 -4.57
C PHE A 932 -7.56 17.07 -4.00
N ALA A 933 -7.52 17.18 -2.68
CA ALA A 933 -7.70 18.46 -1.99
C ALA A 933 -6.34 19.16 -1.84
N ARG A 934 -6.36 20.49 -1.92
CA ARG A 934 -5.22 21.34 -1.59
C ARG A 934 -5.45 21.96 -0.22
N GLU A 935 -4.41 21.95 0.60
CA GLU A 935 -4.35 22.76 1.80
C GLU A 935 -4.22 24.22 1.39
N SER A 936 -5.07 25.09 1.94
CA SER A 936 -4.83 26.54 1.86
C SER A 936 -3.96 26.97 3.02
N ASP A 937 -3.03 27.92 2.78
CA ASP A 937 -2.07 28.44 3.77
C ASP A 937 -2.70 28.58 5.15
N SER A 938 -2.22 27.77 6.10
CA SER A 938 -2.59 27.82 7.51
C SER A 938 -2.18 29.19 8.04
N LYS A 939 -3.13 30.01 8.49
CA LYS A 939 -2.77 31.18 9.29
C LYS A 939 -2.61 30.70 10.72
N SER A 940 -1.38 30.33 11.09
CA SER A 940 -1.07 30.09 12.50
C SER A 940 -1.18 31.40 13.28
N CYS A 941 -1.63 31.36 14.53
CA CYS A 941 -1.49 32.52 15.43
C CYS A 941 0.00 32.96 15.49
N LYS A 942 0.97 32.02 15.31
CA LYS A 942 2.41 32.33 15.20
C LYS A 942 2.79 33.12 13.95
N ASP A 943 2.18 32.87 12.80
CA ASP A 943 2.51 33.59 11.55
C ASP A 943 2.00 35.03 11.61
N TYR A 944 0.81 35.23 12.20
CA TYR A 944 0.25 36.57 12.42
C TYR A 944 1.04 37.35 13.48
N ILE A 945 1.56 36.66 14.50
CA ILE A 945 2.46 37.21 15.52
C ILE A 945 3.85 37.47 14.90
N GLN A 946 4.41 36.61 14.05
CA GLN A 946 5.71 36.87 13.43
C GLN A 946 5.66 38.02 12.42
N GLU A 947 4.59 38.15 11.63
CA GLU A 947 4.45 39.24 10.66
C GLU A 947 4.15 40.60 11.30
N ASN A 948 3.43 40.65 12.45
CA ASN A 948 2.99 41.92 13.05
C ASN A 948 3.57 42.22 14.45
N VAL A 949 4.16 41.25 15.15
CA VAL A 949 4.63 41.37 16.55
C VAL A 949 6.17 41.31 16.65
N VAL A 950 6.88 40.63 15.74
CA VAL A 950 8.36 40.56 15.78
C VAL A 950 9.02 41.90 15.44
N VAL A 951 8.30 42.83 14.80
CA VAL A 951 8.83 44.18 14.54
C VAL A 951 8.73 45.11 15.77
N GLU A 952 7.88 44.84 16.76
CA GLU A 952 7.71 45.74 17.93
C GLU A 952 7.96 45.10 19.31
N VAL A 953 7.90 43.78 19.48
CA VAL A 953 8.11 43.14 20.80
C VAL A 953 9.59 42.87 21.13
N LEU A 954 10.50 43.11 20.20
CA LEU A 954 11.94 43.20 20.52
C LEU A 954 12.32 44.50 21.26
N SER A 955 11.37 45.41 21.53
CA SER A 955 11.65 46.67 22.23
C SER A 955 11.29 46.71 23.72
N THR A 956 10.48 45.79 24.27
CA THR A 956 9.96 46.02 25.64
C THR A 956 9.61 44.76 26.42
N VAL A 957 10.62 44.06 26.92
CA VAL A 957 10.58 43.36 28.23
C VAL A 957 11.99 43.43 28.83
N VAL A 958 12.27 44.46 29.63
CA VAL A 958 13.48 44.51 30.46
C VAL A 958 13.06 44.12 31.88
N VAL A 959 13.49 42.94 32.35
CA VAL A 959 13.47 42.63 33.78
C VAL A 959 14.75 43.21 34.36
N VAL A 960 14.65 44.37 35.01
CA VAL A 960 15.78 44.97 35.74
C VAL A 960 15.80 44.37 37.15
N VAL A 961 16.86 43.64 37.48
CA VAL A 961 17.21 43.30 38.87
C VAL A 961 17.83 44.55 39.49
N ALA A 962 17.31 44.97 40.65
CA ALA A 962 17.71 46.17 41.35
C ALA A 962 19.19 46.15 41.74
N ASP A 963 20.05 46.75 40.91
CA ASP A 963 21.33 47.31 41.37
C ASP A 963 21.93 48.39 40.43
N GLN A 964 21.24 48.75 39.33
CA GLN A 964 21.69 49.80 38.42
C GLN A 964 20.50 50.55 37.79
N LEU A 965 20.07 51.63 38.42
CA LEU A 965 19.07 52.57 37.88
C LEU A 965 19.50 54.01 38.23
N GLU A 966 20.28 54.65 37.36
CA GLU A 966 20.51 56.10 37.46
C GLU A 966 20.12 56.91 36.21
N ASP A 967 19.72 56.32 35.07
CA ASP A 967 19.45 57.11 33.84
C ASP A 967 18.32 56.57 32.94
N LEU A 968 17.07 56.47 33.44
CA LEU A 968 15.90 56.19 32.58
C LEU A 968 14.69 57.04 32.99
N ASP A 969 14.24 57.92 32.10
CA ASP A 969 12.95 58.61 32.18
C ASP A 969 11.81 57.62 31.85
N LEU A 970 11.02 57.23 32.86
CA LEU A 970 9.85 56.37 32.72
C LEU A 970 8.59 57.07 33.22
N VAL A 971 7.49 56.93 32.47
CA VAL A 971 6.18 57.53 32.75
C VAL A 971 5.32 56.49 33.50
N ASP A 972 4.93 56.85 34.72
CA ASP A 972 4.06 56.16 35.68
C ASP A 972 4.46 54.74 36.16
N MET A 973 4.86 54.66 37.44
CA MET A 973 5.05 53.42 38.20
C MET A 973 4.07 53.38 39.38
N GLU A 974 3.38 52.26 39.58
CA GLU A 974 2.74 51.92 40.86
C GLU A 974 3.57 50.86 41.59
N THR A 975 4.06 51.20 42.77
CA THR A 975 4.81 50.30 43.65
C THR A 975 3.84 49.57 44.58
N VAL A 976 3.78 48.23 44.48
CA VAL A 976 3.07 47.40 45.45
C VAL A 976 4.10 46.73 46.35
N VAL A 977 4.08 47.08 47.64
CA VAL A 977 4.94 46.48 48.66
C VAL A 977 4.12 45.42 49.40
N ASP A 978 4.50 44.16 49.28
CA ASP A 978 4.08 43.09 50.19
C ASP A 978 5.33 42.43 50.80
N GLY A 979 5.23 42.03 52.06
CA GLY A 979 6.36 41.80 52.96
C GLY A 979 7.40 40.77 52.51
N ASP A 980 8.66 41.08 52.90
CA ASP A 980 9.91 40.33 52.75
C ASP A 980 10.52 40.21 51.34
N ASN A 981 11.24 41.29 50.97
CA ASN A 981 12.37 41.36 50.02
C ASN A 981 12.18 40.90 48.56
N MET A 982 11.17 41.43 47.86
CA MET A 982 11.24 41.67 46.41
C MET A 982 10.38 42.88 46.01
N GLU A 983 10.98 43.94 45.47
CA GLU A 983 10.23 44.99 44.77
C GLU A 983 9.82 44.47 43.38
N ILE A 984 8.51 44.35 43.14
CA ILE A 984 7.97 44.05 41.81
C ILE A 984 7.45 45.36 41.21
N VAL A 985 8.13 45.86 40.19
CA VAL A 985 7.64 47.00 39.38
C VAL A 985 6.64 46.46 38.35
N VAL A 986 5.38 46.88 38.43
CA VAL A 986 4.35 46.56 37.42
C VAL A 986 4.29 47.70 36.41
N VAL A 987 4.70 47.41 35.17
CA VAL A 987 4.57 48.34 34.03
C VAL A 987 3.23 48.11 33.35
N VAL A 988 2.39 49.15 33.26
CA VAL A 988 1.15 49.13 32.47
C VAL A 988 1.48 49.42 31.01
N VAL A 989 1.26 48.45 30.13
CA VAL A 989 1.49 48.60 28.68
C VAL A 989 0.17 48.97 28.00
N GLU A 990 0.14 50.10 27.28
CA GLU A 990 -0.97 50.42 26.37
C GLU A 990 -1.05 49.38 25.24
N LEU A 991 -2.24 48.83 25.01
CA LEU A 991 -2.46 47.89 23.90
C LEU A 991 -2.43 48.66 22.56
N PRO A 992 -1.65 48.20 21.57
CA PRO A 992 -1.52 48.91 20.30
C PRO A 992 -2.85 48.94 19.51
N ILE A 993 -3.09 50.04 18.79
CA ILE A 993 -4.34 50.37 18.09
C ILE A 993 -4.79 49.26 17.11
N TRP A 994 -3.85 48.53 16.51
CA TRP A 994 -4.17 47.41 15.61
C TRP A 994 -4.86 46.26 16.35
N LEU A 995 -4.56 46.05 17.64
CA LEU A 995 -5.21 45.01 18.45
C LEU A 995 -6.69 45.32 18.67
N LEU A 996 -7.08 46.60 18.68
CA LEU A 996 -8.50 47.02 18.72
C LEU A 996 -9.24 46.69 17.41
N GLN A 997 -8.53 46.61 16.29
CA GLN A 997 -9.08 46.29 14.96
C GLN A 997 -8.96 44.78 14.60
N ALA A 998 -8.23 44.00 15.39
CA ALA A 998 -8.02 42.58 15.15
C ALA A 998 -9.30 41.73 15.36
N PRO A 999 -9.43 40.58 14.66
CA PRO A 999 -10.50 39.61 14.90
C PRO A 999 -10.59 39.19 16.36
N ALA A 1000 -11.79 38.88 16.84
CA ALA A 1000 -12.03 38.50 18.24
C ALA A 1000 -11.22 37.26 18.69
N THR A 1001 -10.91 36.36 17.76
CA THR A 1001 -10.04 35.19 17.98
C THR A 1001 -8.60 35.61 18.28
N THR A 1002 -8.06 36.58 17.53
CA THR A 1002 -6.72 37.14 17.72
C THR A 1002 -6.62 37.86 19.06
N LYS A 1003 -7.62 38.68 19.43
CA LYS A 1003 -7.70 39.34 20.73
C LYS A 1003 -7.65 38.34 21.90
N LYS A 1004 -8.40 37.24 21.80
CA LYS A 1004 -8.38 36.15 22.80
C LYS A 1004 -7.06 35.36 22.83
N CYS A 1005 -6.43 35.13 21.68
CA CYS A 1005 -5.12 34.46 21.57
C CYS A 1005 -4.04 35.30 22.29
N VAL A 1006 -3.98 36.61 22.00
CA VAL A 1006 -3.05 37.54 22.65
C VAL A 1006 -3.31 37.65 24.16
N GLN A 1007 -4.56 37.78 24.58
CA GLN A 1007 -4.92 37.86 25.99
C GLN A 1007 -4.52 36.59 26.77
N ARG A 1008 -4.74 35.40 26.21
CA ARG A 1008 -4.30 34.12 26.80
C ARG A 1008 -2.78 33.96 26.80
N HIS A 1009 -2.09 34.42 25.75
CA HIS A 1009 -0.62 34.37 25.70
C HIS A 1009 0.00 35.28 26.77
N VAL A 1010 -0.59 36.47 26.98
CA VAL A 1010 -0.21 37.38 28.06
C VAL A 1010 -0.49 36.76 29.42
N GLU A 1011 -1.66 36.14 29.64
CA GLU A 1011 -1.97 35.42 30.89
C GLU A 1011 -1.03 34.24 31.14
N TYR A 1012 -0.67 33.46 30.11
CA TYR A 1012 0.29 32.36 30.22
C TYR A 1012 1.71 32.83 30.51
N ARG A 1013 2.14 33.97 29.98
CA ARG A 1013 3.44 34.59 30.31
C ARG A 1013 3.46 35.25 31.70
N ARG A 1014 2.28 35.55 32.25
CA ARG A 1014 2.07 36.19 33.56
C ARG A 1014 1.99 35.17 34.70
N GLN A 1015 1.57 33.93 34.42
CA GLN A 1015 1.71 32.75 35.29
C GLN A 1015 3.13 32.21 35.23
#